data_AF-A0A2N1DDM4-F1
#
_entry.id   AF-A0A2N1DDM4-F1
#
_cell.length_a   1.000
_cell.length_b   1.000
_cell.length_c   1.000
_cell.angle_alpha   90.00
_cell.angle_beta   90.00
_cell.angle_gamma   90.00
#
_symmetry.space_group_name_H-M   'P 1'
#
loop_
_entity.id
_entity.type
_entity.pdbx_description
1 polymer ?
#
loop_
_entity_poly.entity_id
_entity_poly.type
_entity_poly.pdbx_seq_one_letter_code
_entity_poly.pdbx_strand_id
1 'polypeptide(L)'
;MAICTLFSPKIVFADQYQLQLIVDLSELNDEGNNAVWLEPLASPTNNGEFFVAQDNGRVYLTSQNPKSNQKTILNLPLTTNSPGFISLTAMTLHPNFTSPEHSGYATIFTAHTTEFHQKTNNNRLTLNDTNITFGFETVITAWQYDFEKQKIDPKTKREVLRIPINKQDSGIRNLKFDPYQKTWNLDYAQLYFSLNHIDELKDYPLYSGVILRIDPHAFGEFNYTVLDTNPFIKDSNINNEIVVMGVQNIERFFRAKNEHTSIFIQHNNNEQHRLSKAILGDNLLTQSESNILWQQPNAMSAMLLYQGRDFMSLRDKMVFITLLDNKWHLGSLALVPLINELPIFEELLTKDVLSPTSDLNIYQDNQNEIILFDNHKSKMYSLQLIVSKVIESVTTQSNTTAAGSNNYILHISLLTGLLLLLIFVYRKKMNNRSSDSPLDKDHLQLKYEPTTQIITLFKANQKKDYKTLTLDDIIRCEILLNKNIINTIDDQPDNALNNQIEVDMRALFSKEYYTKMDDEDTRQIEIVLSVKGDSFRVSLYLRKGNSRVTGTKYDEIIDILVDLCWSISKCINHKDTEARIIPIVKYFHPSMKVSPIHSNKSQQRRHKKIEDPIQEPAKYTSTASKFSNQVKSQTELVDALDKLVNLHQQGYLSDEEFSLAKTKLLK
;
A
#
# COMPACT_ATOMS: atom_id res chain seq x y z
N MET A 1 -55.50 -10.10 24.70
CA MET A 1 -55.50 -9.11 23.60
C MET A 1 -54.12 -9.09 22.98
N ALA A 2 -54.04 -9.40 21.70
CA ALA A 2 -52.82 -9.45 20.92
C ALA A 2 -52.29 -8.03 20.66
N ILE A 3 -51.02 -7.78 20.96
CA ILE A 3 -50.31 -6.58 20.50
C ILE A 3 -49.47 -7.03 19.31
N CYS A 4 -50.01 -6.82 18.10
CA CYS A 4 -49.27 -6.91 16.85
C CYS A 4 -48.27 -5.74 16.80
N THR A 5 -46.99 -6.07 16.84
CA THR A 5 -45.91 -5.16 16.46
C THR A 5 -45.95 -4.95 14.95
N LEU A 6 -46.38 -3.76 14.52
CA LEU A 6 -46.22 -3.28 13.14
C LEU A 6 -44.72 -3.08 12.87
N PHE A 7 -44.14 -3.97 12.09
CA PHE A 7 -42.84 -3.76 11.47
C PHE A 7 -42.98 -2.67 10.38
N SER A 8 -42.27 -1.56 10.52
CA SER A 8 -42.03 -0.66 9.40
C SER A 8 -41.10 -1.37 8.39
N PRO A 9 -41.40 -1.37 7.09
CA PRO A 9 -40.49 -1.95 6.11
C PRO A 9 -39.18 -1.15 6.07
N LYS A 10 -38.04 -1.84 6.07
CA LYS A 10 -36.76 -1.24 5.68
C LYS A 10 -36.88 -0.85 4.21
N ILE A 11 -36.87 0.45 3.93
CA ILE A 11 -36.70 0.94 2.56
C ILE A 11 -35.28 0.58 2.14
N VAL A 12 -35.15 -0.29 1.15
CA VAL A 12 -33.87 -0.62 0.51
C VAL A 12 -33.77 0.23 -0.74
N PHE A 13 -32.77 1.10 -0.78
CA PHE A 13 -32.40 1.87 -1.96
C PHE A 13 -31.57 0.97 -2.88
N ALA A 14 -31.94 0.87 -4.16
CA ALA A 14 -31.07 0.27 -5.18
C ALA A 14 -30.36 1.42 -5.91
N ASP A 15 -29.03 1.41 -5.89
CA ASP A 15 -28.23 2.39 -6.61
C ASP A 15 -28.24 2.03 -8.11
N GLN A 16 -28.40 3.04 -8.98
CA GLN A 16 -28.33 2.86 -10.43
C GLN A 16 -27.11 3.57 -10.97
N TYR A 17 -26.29 2.83 -11.71
CA TYR A 17 -25.04 3.34 -12.28
C TYR A 17 -25.15 3.49 -13.79
N GLN A 18 -24.47 4.51 -14.30
CA GLN A 18 -24.33 4.77 -15.72
C GLN A 18 -22.88 4.89 -16.12
N LEU A 19 -22.59 4.40 -17.32
CA LEU A 19 -21.31 4.58 -17.98
C LEU A 19 -21.29 5.86 -18.81
N GLN A 20 -20.26 6.67 -18.59
CA GLN A 20 -19.93 7.82 -19.42
C GLN A 20 -18.62 7.54 -20.17
N LEU A 21 -18.65 7.60 -21.50
CA LEU A 21 -17.46 7.54 -22.33
C LEU A 21 -16.50 8.68 -21.95
N ILE A 22 -15.25 8.33 -21.66
CA ILE A 22 -14.21 9.29 -21.30
C ILE A 22 -13.06 9.30 -22.30
N VAL A 23 -12.73 8.18 -22.95
CA VAL A 23 -11.67 8.13 -23.97
C VAL A 23 -12.09 7.16 -25.08
N ASP A 24 -11.87 7.57 -26.33
CA ASP A 24 -12.03 6.74 -27.52
C ASP A 24 -10.66 6.58 -28.20
N LEU A 25 -10.15 5.34 -28.25
CA LEU A 25 -8.87 4.97 -28.86
C LEU A 25 -9.08 4.20 -30.17
N SER A 26 -10.30 4.20 -30.74
CA SER A 26 -10.61 3.45 -31.96
C SER A 26 -9.71 3.85 -33.13
N GLU A 27 -9.27 5.11 -33.20
CA GLU A 27 -8.37 5.62 -34.25
C GLU A 27 -6.92 5.08 -34.13
N LEU A 28 -6.53 4.54 -32.97
CA LEU A 28 -5.20 3.94 -32.74
C LEU A 28 -5.15 2.44 -33.03
N ASN A 29 -6.31 1.81 -33.21
CA ASN A 29 -6.36 0.45 -33.73
C ASN A 29 -6.04 0.52 -35.22
N ASP A 30 -4.77 0.33 -35.58
CA ASP A 30 -4.39 0.09 -36.97
C ASP A 30 -5.25 -1.08 -37.50
N GLU A 31 -6.04 -0.88 -38.56
CA GLU A 31 -6.99 -1.85 -39.15
C GLU A 31 -6.35 -3.15 -39.70
N GLY A 32 -5.12 -3.47 -39.32
CA GLY A 32 -4.42 -4.72 -39.66
C GLY A 32 -3.58 -5.32 -38.54
N ASN A 33 -3.62 -4.77 -37.32
CA ASN A 33 -2.86 -5.30 -36.18
C ASN A 33 -3.84 -5.83 -35.13
N ASN A 34 -3.84 -7.15 -34.88
CA ASN A 34 -4.61 -7.80 -33.80
C ASN A 34 -4.01 -7.50 -32.40
N ALA A 35 -3.49 -6.29 -32.22
CA ALA A 35 -2.80 -5.90 -31.01
C ALA A 35 -3.80 -5.78 -29.85
N VAL A 36 -3.43 -6.34 -28.70
CA VAL A 36 -4.25 -6.36 -27.50
C VAL A 36 -3.84 -5.20 -26.60
N TRP A 37 -4.83 -4.50 -26.06
CA TRP A 37 -4.59 -3.44 -25.07
C TRP A 37 -4.18 -4.01 -23.71
N LEU A 38 -3.24 -3.34 -23.07
CA LEU A 38 -2.80 -3.62 -21.71
C LEU A 38 -3.59 -2.77 -20.69
N GLU A 39 -3.40 -3.05 -19.41
CA GLU A 39 -3.97 -2.25 -18.31
C GLU A 39 -3.62 -0.76 -18.46
N PRO A 40 -4.63 0.13 -18.52
CA PRO A 40 -4.41 1.57 -18.61
C PRO A 40 -3.92 2.10 -17.26
N LEU A 41 -2.99 3.06 -17.29
CA LEU A 41 -2.49 3.72 -16.08
C LEU A 41 -2.95 5.17 -16.05
N ALA A 42 -3.65 5.58 -14.99
CA ALA A 42 -3.99 6.98 -14.79
C ALA A 42 -2.71 7.81 -14.55
N SER A 43 -2.61 8.95 -15.23
CA SER A 43 -1.44 9.83 -15.09
C SER A 43 -1.51 10.62 -13.79
N PRO A 44 -0.52 10.50 -12.88
CA PRO A 44 -0.51 11.25 -11.62
C PRO A 44 -0.28 12.76 -11.82
N THR A 45 0.05 13.23 -13.03
CA THR A 45 0.25 14.65 -13.33
C THR A 45 -1.05 15.41 -13.55
N ASN A 46 -2.04 14.77 -14.16
CA ASN A 46 -3.27 15.44 -14.59
C ASN A 46 -4.45 14.48 -14.50
N ASN A 47 -5.51 14.94 -13.84
CA ASN A 47 -6.74 14.16 -13.72
C ASN A 47 -7.37 14.00 -15.11
N GLY A 48 -7.60 12.75 -15.51
CA GLY A 48 -8.14 12.43 -16.84
C GLY A 48 -7.09 12.32 -17.94
N GLU A 49 -5.80 12.22 -17.63
CA GLU A 49 -4.80 11.70 -18.56
C GLU A 49 -4.50 10.23 -18.25
N PHE A 50 -4.23 9.43 -19.29
CA PHE A 50 -3.95 8.01 -19.17
C PHE A 50 -2.77 7.62 -20.05
N PHE A 51 -1.89 6.77 -19.51
CA PHE A 51 -0.95 5.99 -20.29
C PHE A 51 -1.63 4.69 -20.72
N VAL A 52 -1.70 4.46 -22.03
CA VAL A 52 -2.31 3.26 -22.61
C VAL A 52 -1.31 2.59 -23.52
N ALA A 53 -1.29 1.25 -23.53
CA ALA A 53 -0.27 0.50 -24.23
C ALA A 53 -0.87 -0.71 -24.94
N GLN A 54 -0.24 -1.10 -26.04
CA GLN A 54 -0.58 -2.30 -26.80
C GLN A 54 0.55 -3.33 -26.68
N ASP A 55 0.19 -4.60 -26.78
CA ASP A 55 1.13 -5.73 -26.76
C ASP A 55 2.17 -5.71 -27.89
N ASN A 56 1.91 -4.98 -28.98
CA ASN A 56 2.88 -4.69 -30.04
C ASN A 56 4.04 -3.76 -29.61
N GLY A 57 4.02 -3.27 -28.37
CA GLY A 57 5.08 -2.45 -27.79
C GLY A 57 4.95 -0.94 -27.99
N ARG A 58 3.80 -0.46 -28.47
CA ARG A 58 3.50 0.98 -28.53
C ARG A 58 2.81 1.45 -27.27
N VAL A 59 3.26 2.59 -26.76
CA VAL A 59 2.68 3.27 -25.59
C VAL A 59 2.28 4.68 -25.99
N TYR A 60 1.09 5.08 -25.55
CA TYR A 60 0.46 6.35 -25.85
C TYR A 60 0.08 7.08 -24.56
N LEU A 61 0.12 8.41 -24.62
CA LEU A 61 -0.54 9.29 -23.65
C LEU A 61 -1.83 9.80 -24.28
N THR A 62 -2.94 9.67 -23.58
CA THR A 62 -4.27 10.11 -24.00
C THR A 62 -4.95 10.91 -22.89
N SER A 63 -5.98 11.67 -23.23
CA SER A 63 -6.73 12.50 -22.29
C SER A 63 -8.23 12.36 -22.50
N GLN A 64 -9.01 12.60 -21.44
CA GLN A 64 -10.46 12.69 -21.51
C GLN A 64 -10.96 13.88 -22.34
N ASN A 65 -10.10 14.89 -22.56
CA ASN A 65 -10.45 16.01 -23.40
C ASN A 65 -10.23 15.63 -24.88
N PRO A 66 -11.29 15.54 -25.71
CA PRO A 66 -11.17 15.18 -27.12
C PRO A 66 -10.37 16.19 -27.96
N LYS A 67 -10.06 17.37 -27.41
CA LYS A 67 -9.17 18.37 -28.06
C LYS A 67 -7.69 18.14 -27.76
N SER A 68 -7.35 17.23 -26.84
CA SER A 68 -5.98 16.87 -26.49
C SER A 68 -5.58 15.62 -27.27
N ASN A 69 -4.59 15.78 -28.15
CA ASN A 69 -4.18 14.75 -29.09
C ASN A 69 -3.61 13.51 -28.37
N GLN A 70 -3.95 12.33 -28.88
CA GLN A 70 -3.26 11.08 -28.56
C GLN A 70 -1.80 11.17 -29.03
N LYS A 71 -0.84 10.85 -28.17
CA LYS A 71 0.59 10.99 -28.47
C LYS A 71 1.33 9.70 -28.18
N THR A 72 1.98 9.11 -29.18
CA THR A 72 2.92 8.00 -28.96
C THR A 72 4.10 8.50 -28.14
N ILE A 73 4.30 7.90 -26.97
CA ILE A 73 5.38 8.24 -26.04
C ILE A 73 6.54 7.24 -26.10
N LEU A 74 6.28 6.00 -26.52
CA LEU A 74 7.27 4.94 -26.70
C LEU A 74 6.85 3.99 -27.82
N ASN A 75 7.83 3.53 -28.59
CA ASN A 75 7.68 2.43 -29.54
C ASN A 75 8.83 1.43 -29.28
N LEU A 76 8.55 0.45 -28.43
CA LEU A 76 9.54 -0.47 -27.90
C LEU A 76 10.34 -1.20 -29.00
N PRO A 77 9.72 -1.80 -30.04
CA PRO A 77 10.45 -2.44 -31.14
C PRO A 77 11.49 -1.56 -31.83
N LEU A 78 11.19 -0.26 -32.03
CA LEU A 78 12.13 0.66 -32.67
C LEU A 78 13.30 1.06 -31.75
N THR A 79 13.14 0.94 -30.44
CA THR A 79 14.14 1.36 -29.44
C THR A 79 15.15 0.28 -29.08
N THR A 80 14.83 -0.99 -29.29
CA THR A 80 15.63 -2.10 -28.77
C THR A 80 16.73 -2.57 -29.72
N ASN A 81 16.88 -1.99 -30.92
CA ASN A 81 17.81 -2.43 -31.98
C ASN A 81 17.83 -3.96 -32.19
N SER A 82 16.75 -4.64 -31.79
CA SER A 82 16.62 -6.09 -31.81
C SER A 82 15.67 -6.42 -32.95
N PRO A 83 16.14 -7.05 -34.04
CA PRO A 83 15.30 -7.35 -35.19
C PRO A 83 14.31 -8.51 -34.96
N GLY A 84 14.28 -9.08 -33.74
CA GLY A 84 13.46 -10.23 -33.36
C GLY A 84 12.11 -9.86 -32.74
N PHE A 85 11.41 -10.88 -32.27
CA PHE A 85 10.11 -10.76 -31.62
C PHE A 85 10.17 -9.95 -30.30
N ILE A 86 9.21 -9.03 -30.13
CA ILE A 86 8.97 -8.28 -28.88
C ILE A 86 7.46 -8.16 -28.66
N SER A 87 7.01 -8.47 -27.46
CA SER A 87 5.64 -8.19 -27.01
C SER A 87 5.63 -7.56 -25.64
N LEU A 88 5.03 -6.37 -25.52
CA LEU A 88 4.86 -5.68 -24.26
C LEU A 88 3.75 -6.35 -23.45
N THR A 89 4.00 -6.63 -22.17
CA THR A 89 3.09 -7.44 -21.36
C THR A 89 2.57 -6.71 -20.12
N ALA A 90 3.32 -5.72 -19.61
CA ALA A 90 2.87 -4.87 -18.51
C ALA A 90 3.63 -3.53 -18.47
N MET A 91 3.07 -2.54 -17.76
CA MET A 91 3.70 -1.25 -17.49
C MET A 91 3.29 -0.74 -16.11
N THR A 92 4.16 0.02 -15.45
CA THR A 92 3.83 0.74 -14.22
C THR A 92 4.66 2.02 -14.07
N LEU A 93 4.19 2.95 -13.24
CA LEU A 93 4.89 4.18 -12.91
C LEU A 93 5.54 4.04 -11.54
N HIS A 94 6.74 4.59 -11.37
CA HIS A 94 7.35 4.66 -10.05
C HIS A 94 6.48 5.49 -9.07
N PRO A 95 6.39 5.15 -7.77
CA PRO A 95 5.58 5.92 -6.82
C PRO A 95 5.95 7.41 -6.73
N ASN A 96 7.23 7.74 -6.94
CA ASN A 96 7.74 9.12 -7.00
C ASN A 96 7.71 9.74 -8.42
N PHE A 97 6.95 9.19 -9.37
CA PHE A 97 6.99 9.62 -10.78
C PHE A 97 6.88 11.15 -10.97
N THR A 98 6.10 11.84 -10.12
CA THR A 98 5.87 13.29 -10.19
C THR A 98 6.69 14.12 -9.20
N SER A 99 7.63 13.53 -8.46
CA SER A 99 8.39 14.19 -7.40
C SER A 99 9.87 14.37 -7.77
N PRO A 100 10.28 15.53 -8.32
CA PRO A 100 11.64 15.76 -8.86
C PRO A 100 12.78 15.47 -7.88
N GLU A 101 12.55 15.76 -6.60
CA GLU A 101 13.55 15.62 -5.54
C GLU A 101 13.74 14.18 -5.05
N HIS A 102 12.93 13.22 -5.53
CA HIS A 102 12.96 11.86 -5.03
C HIS A 102 13.45 10.86 -6.09
N SER A 103 14.13 9.81 -5.62
CA SER A 103 14.54 8.69 -6.48
C SER A 103 13.34 8.09 -7.20
N GLY A 104 13.52 7.82 -8.50
CA GLY A 104 12.47 7.32 -9.39
C GLY A 104 11.53 8.40 -9.95
N TYR A 105 11.88 9.68 -9.81
CA TYR A 105 11.25 10.75 -10.59
C TYR A 105 11.21 10.43 -12.08
N ALA A 106 10.08 10.70 -12.72
CA ALA A 106 9.80 10.44 -14.14
C ALA A 106 10.18 9.02 -14.63
N THR A 107 10.22 8.04 -13.73
CA THR A 107 10.61 6.67 -14.10
C THR A 107 9.39 5.81 -14.42
N ILE A 108 9.39 5.20 -15.62
CA ILE A 108 8.38 4.25 -16.08
C ILE A 108 9.05 2.87 -16.20
N PHE A 109 8.36 1.83 -15.75
CA PHE A 109 8.80 0.45 -15.90
C PHE A 109 7.90 -0.28 -16.88
N THR A 110 8.49 -1.08 -17.76
CA THR A 110 7.78 -1.95 -18.69
C THR A 110 8.26 -3.38 -18.55
N ALA A 111 7.36 -4.35 -18.61
CA ALA A 111 7.68 -5.75 -18.84
C ALA A 111 7.37 -6.13 -20.29
N HIS A 112 8.25 -6.91 -20.91
CA HIS A 112 8.04 -7.43 -22.26
C HIS A 112 8.64 -8.82 -22.41
N THR A 113 8.12 -9.61 -23.35
CA THR A 113 8.70 -10.87 -23.80
C THR A 113 9.53 -10.63 -25.06
N THR A 114 10.68 -11.28 -25.15
CA THR A 114 11.54 -11.30 -26.34
C THR A 114 12.16 -12.69 -26.55
N GLU A 115 12.86 -12.89 -27.66
CA GLU A 115 13.56 -14.15 -27.95
C GLU A 115 14.70 -14.40 -26.96
N PHE A 116 14.94 -15.69 -26.68
CA PHE A 116 16.05 -16.08 -25.82
C PHE A 116 17.42 -15.90 -26.49
N HIS A 117 18.34 -15.27 -25.77
CA HIS A 117 19.71 -14.99 -26.21
C HIS A 117 20.71 -15.48 -25.18
N GLN A 118 21.41 -16.58 -25.49
CA GLN A 118 22.30 -17.25 -24.52
C GLN A 118 23.43 -16.38 -23.95
N LYS A 119 23.85 -15.30 -24.63
CA LYS A 119 24.91 -14.41 -24.14
C LYS A 119 24.63 -14.00 -22.69
N THR A 120 25.63 -14.20 -21.83
CA THR A 120 25.53 -13.97 -20.38
C THR A 120 25.17 -12.53 -20.11
N ASN A 121 23.99 -12.34 -19.53
CA ASN A 121 23.52 -11.05 -19.04
C ASN A 121 23.51 -11.13 -17.52
N ASN A 122 24.21 -10.21 -16.87
CA ASN A 122 24.36 -10.17 -15.41
C ASN A 122 23.02 -9.98 -14.68
N ASN A 123 21.96 -9.57 -15.38
CA ASN A 123 20.61 -9.34 -14.83
C ASN A 123 19.67 -10.54 -14.97
N ARG A 124 20.16 -11.68 -15.47
CA ARG A 124 19.32 -12.85 -15.71
C ARG A 124 19.15 -13.65 -14.43
N LEU A 125 17.89 -13.83 -14.00
CA LEU A 125 17.52 -14.78 -12.98
C LEU A 125 17.47 -16.18 -13.61
N THR A 126 18.55 -16.94 -13.50
CA THR A 126 18.67 -18.27 -14.10
C THR A 126 18.51 -19.40 -13.09
N LEU A 127 18.15 -20.57 -13.63
CA LEU A 127 18.38 -21.84 -12.97
C LEU A 127 19.85 -22.24 -13.09
N ASN A 128 20.37 -22.97 -12.11
CA ASN A 128 21.72 -23.53 -12.14
C ASN A 128 21.84 -24.74 -13.10
N ASP A 129 20.72 -25.29 -13.59
CA ASP A 129 20.69 -26.44 -14.49
C ASP A 129 20.85 -26.02 -15.95
N THR A 130 21.88 -26.56 -16.60
CA THR A 130 22.25 -26.27 -17.98
C THR A 130 21.44 -27.03 -19.04
N ASN A 131 20.53 -27.94 -18.63
CA ASN A 131 19.81 -28.82 -19.55
C ASN A 131 18.45 -28.28 -20.03
N ILE A 132 18.07 -27.08 -19.63
CA ILE A 132 16.77 -26.49 -19.98
C ILE A 132 16.93 -25.56 -21.18
N THR A 133 16.18 -25.84 -22.24
CA THR A 133 16.12 -24.99 -23.43
C THR A 133 14.99 -23.99 -23.31
N PHE A 134 15.32 -22.70 -23.36
CA PHE A 134 14.36 -21.60 -23.36
C PHE A 134 14.23 -21.02 -24.77
N GLY A 135 13.00 -20.79 -25.22
CA GLY A 135 12.71 -20.11 -26.48
C GLY A 135 12.61 -18.59 -26.34
N PHE A 136 12.21 -18.12 -25.15
CA PHE A 136 11.91 -16.73 -24.88
C PHE A 136 12.47 -16.28 -23.54
N GLU A 137 12.42 -14.98 -23.29
CA GLU A 137 12.70 -14.38 -21.99
C GLU A 137 11.75 -13.22 -21.75
N THR A 138 11.38 -13.01 -20.49
CA THR A 138 10.67 -11.81 -20.05
C THR A 138 11.62 -10.84 -19.37
N VAL A 139 11.46 -9.55 -19.63
CA VAL A 139 12.43 -8.51 -19.30
C VAL A 139 11.71 -7.31 -18.72
N ILE A 140 12.16 -6.87 -17.54
CA ILE A 140 11.75 -5.61 -16.92
C ILE A 140 12.77 -4.53 -17.32
N THR A 141 12.27 -3.44 -17.88
CA THR A 141 13.07 -2.30 -18.31
C THR A 141 12.56 -1.02 -17.65
N ALA A 142 13.48 -0.22 -17.12
CA ALA A 142 13.23 1.13 -16.64
C ALA A 142 13.53 2.15 -17.75
N TRP A 143 12.73 3.21 -17.78
CA TRP A 143 12.80 4.30 -18.74
C TRP A 143 12.60 5.64 -18.05
N GLN A 144 13.22 6.70 -18.58
CA GLN A 144 12.96 8.07 -18.15
C GLN A 144 11.94 8.74 -19.08
N TYR A 145 10.90 9.31 -18.48
CA TYR A 145 9.90 10.13 -19.12
C TYR A 145 10.31 11.61 -19.08
N ASP A 146 10.22 12.28 -20.22
CA ASP A 146 10.43 13.72 -20.34
C ASP A 146 9.07 14.42 -20.28
N PHE A 147 8.77 15.13 -19.18
CA PHE A 147 7.50 15.83 -18.97
C PHE A 147 7.28 16.98 -19.97
N GLU A 148 8.35 17.66 -20.38
CA GLU A 148 8.28 18.78 -21.33
C GLU A 148 7.97 18.27 -22.74
N LYS A 149 8.70 17.23 -23.17
CA LYS A 149 8.48 16.62 -24.49
C LYS A 149 7.32 15.65 -24.52
N GLN A 150 6.80 15.24 -23.35
CA GLN A 150 5.84 14.16 -23.15
C GLN A 150 6.21 12.91 -23.95
N LYS A 151 7.46 12.46 -23.82
CA LYS A 151 8.01 11.29 -24.53
C LYS A 151 9.02 10.57 -23.65
N ILE A 152 9.21 9.28 -23.90
CA ILE A 152 10.31 8.52 -23.30
C ILE A 152 11.55 8.72 -24.17
N ASP A 153 12.70 9.02 -23.57
CA ASP A 153 13.98 9.02 -24.28
C ASP A 153 14.51 7.57 -24.37
N PRO A 154 14.60 6.97 -25.57
CA PRO A 154 15.10 5.61 -25.75
C PRO A 154 16.51 5.37 -25.18
N LYS A 155 17.33 6.42 -25.06
CA LYS A 155 18.69 6.32 -24.51
C LYS A 155 18.72 6.05 -23.01
N THR A 156 17.61 6.30 -22.32
CA THR A 156 17.48 6.09 -20.87
C THR A 156 17.09 4.66 -20.51
N LYS A 157 16.95 3.79 -21.52
CA LYS A 157 16.71 2.37 -21.37
C LYS A 157 17.72 1.75 -20.40
N ARG A 158 17.20 1.18 -19.30
CA ARG A 158 17.98 0.38 -18.36
C ARG A 158 17.27 -0.94 -18.10
N GLU A 159 17.91 -2.05 -18.44
CA GLU A 159 17.39 -3.35 -18.10
C GLU A 159 17.55 -3.60 -16.60
N VAL A 160 16.44 -3.93 -15.92
CA VAL A 160 16.40 -4.19 -14.49
C VAL A 160 16.62 -5.68 -14.24
N LEU A 161 15.77 -6.52 -14.83
CA LEU A 161 15.71 -7.96 -14.58
C LEU A 161 15.32 -8.69 -15.85
N ARG A 162 15.78 -9.92 -15.99
CA ARG A 162 15.48 -10.82 -17.10
C ARG A 162 15.24 -12.24 -16.61
N ILE A 163 14.20 -12.91 -17.08
CA ILE A 163 13.86 -14.29 -16.68
C ILE A 163 13.59 -15.13 -17.93
N PRO A 164 14.29 -16.26 -18.13
CA PRO A 164 13.99 -17.18 -19.23
C PRO A 164 12.62 -17.82 -19.07
N ILE A 165 11.89 -17.99 -20.18
CA ILE A 165 10.57 -18.63 -20.23
C ILE A 165 10.48 -19.53 -21.48
N ASN A 166 9.61 -20.55 -21.44
CA ASN A 166 9.48 -21.49 -22.55
C ASN A 166 8.48 -21.03 -23.62
N LYS A 167 7.42 -20.31 -23.23
CA LYS A 167 6.33 -19.85 -24.11
C LYS A 167 6.25 -18.33 -24.12
N GLN A 168 5.84 -17.78 -25.26
CA GLN A 168 5.71 -16.34 -25.51
C GLN A 168 4.76 -15.63 -24.52
N ASP A 169 3.66 -16.29 -24.20
CA ASP A 169 2.54 -15.77 -23.41
C ASP A 169 2.71 -15.93 -21.88
N SER A 170 3.80 -16.58 -21.47
CA SER A 170 4.17 -16.87 -20.08
C SER A 170 5.03 -15.78 -19.43
N GLY A 171 5.18 -14.63 -20.11
CA GLY A 171 5.91 -13.48 -19.59
C GLY A 171 5.22 -12.80 -18.40
N ILE A 172 5.87 -11.80 -17.82
CA ILE A 172 5.35 -11.02 -16.70
C ILE A 172 4.11 -10.23 -17.14
N ARG A 173 2.93 -10.58 -16.60
CA ARG A 173 1.65 -9.88 -16.88
C ARG A 173 1.24 -8.89 -15.80
N ASN A 174 1.73 -9.07 -14.59
CA ASN A 174 1.50 -8.15 -13.48
C ASN A 174 2.82 -7.50 -13.08
N LEU A 175 2.86 -6.17 -13.10
CA LEU A 175 4.01 -5.36 -12.73
C LEU A 175 3.50 -4.13 -11.98
N LYS A 176 3.65 -4.07 -10.65
CA LYS A 176 3.03 -3.03 -9.82
C LYS A 176 3.90 -2.68 -8.61
N PHE A 177 3.83 -1.43 -8.18
CA PHE A 177 4.27 -1.02 -6.85
C PHE A 177 3.12 -1.18 -5.87
N ASP A 178 3.42 -1.27 -4.57
CA ASP A 178 2.41 -1.15 -3.53
C ASP A 178 2.02 0.34 -3.37
N PRO A 179 0.79 0.75 -3.77
CA PRO A 179 0.39 2.15 -3.76
C PRO A 179 0.12 2.69 -2.34
N TYR A 180 0.09 1.81 -1.33
CA TYR A 180 -0.26 2.18 0.04
C TYR A 180 0.94 2.35 0.96
N GLN A 181 2.16 1.99 0.48
CA GLN A 181 3.37 2.21 1.25
C GLN A 181 3.71 3.69 1.32
N LYS A 182 4.23 4.09 2.46
CA LYS A 182 4.68 5.46 2.72
C LYS A 182 6.17 5.57 2.48
N THR A 183 6.64 6.75 2.06
CA THR A 183 8.04 7.01 1.67
C THR A 183 9.09 6.61 2.71
N TRP A 184 8.72 6.59 3.99
CA TRP A 184 9.58 6.18 5.11
C TRP A 184 9.55 4.68 5.41
N ASN A 185 8.65 3.90 4.80
CA ASN A 185 8.62 2.46 4.96
C ASN A 185 9.74 1.84 4.11
N LEU A 186 10.47 0.87 4.66
CA LEU A 186 11.44 0.08 3.91
C LEU A 186 10.82 -0.63 2.69
N ASP A 187 9.54 -1.02 2.79
CA ASP A 187 8.80 -1.63 1.69
C ASP A 187 8.29 -0.60 0.65
N TYR A 188 8.60 0.69 0.82
CA TYR A 188 8.29 1.72 -0.16
C TYR A 188 9.07 1.51 -1.46
N ALA A 189 8.41 1.82 -2.58
CA ALA A 189 9.01 1.71 -3.91
C ALA A 189 9.59 0.33 -4.25
N GLN A 190 9.11 -0.73 -3.58
CA GLN A 190 9.40 -2.11 -3.97
C GLN A 190 8.52 -2.51 -5.14
N LEU A 191 9.15 -3.08 -6.18
CA LEU A 191 8.49 -3.52 -7.40
C LEU A 191 8.06 -4.98 -7.26
N TYR A 192 6.77 -5.23 -7.38
CA TYR A 192 6.18 -6.56 -7.36
C TYR A 192 5.80 -6.99 -8.77
N PHE A 193 6.04 -8.26 -9.09
CA PHE A 193 5.66 -8.83 -10.37
C PHE A 193 5.38 -10.32 -10.26
N SER A 194 4.59 -10.84 -11.19
CA SER A 194 4.22 -12.27 -11.20
C SER A 194 4.88 -13.02 -12.36
N LEU A 195 5.26 -14.27 -12.09
CA LEU A 195 5.60 -15.24 -13.11
C LEU A 195 4.67 -16.45 -12.98
N ASN A 196 4.00 -16.82 -14.06
CA ASN A 196 3.03 -17.93 -14.04
C ASN A 196 3.72 -19.29 -14.01
N HIS A 197 2.92 -20.30 -13.67
CA HIS A 197 3.35 -21.67 -13.71
C HIS A 197 3.83 -22.10 -15.10
N ILE A 198 4.90 -22.88 -15.12
CA ILE A 198 5.37 -23.58 -16.32
C ILE A 198 5.43 -25.07 -15.98
N ASP A 199 4.53 -25.86 -16.57
CA ASP A 199 4.35 -27.29 -16.28
C ASP A 199 5.67 -28.09 -16.39
N GLU A 200 6.47 -27.80 -17.42
CA GLU A 200 7.74 -28.48 -17.69
C GLU A 200 8.82 -28.15 -16.65
N LEU A 201 8.63 -27.06 -15.88
CA LEU A 201 9.57 -26.54 -14.89
C LEU A 201 8.98 -26.54 -13.48
N LYS A 202 7.92 -27.33 -13.23
CA LYS A 202 7.19 -27.38 -11.95
C LYS A 202 8.05 -27.67 -10.72
N ASP A 203 9.18 -28.36 -10.90
CA ASP A 203 10.09 -28.73 -9.83
C ASP A 203 10.99 -27.55 -9.39
N TYR A 204 10.98 -26.45 -10.16
CA TYR A 204 11.72 -25.24 -9.87
C TYR A 204 10.80 -24.20 -9.21
N PRO A 205 11.13 -23.72 -7.99
CA PRO A 205 10.30 -22.76 -7.26
C PRO A 205 9.91 -21.53 -8.08
N LEU A 206 10.84 -20.98 -8.87
CA LEU A 206 10.63 -19.82 -9.73
C LEU A 206 9.45 -19.99 -10.71
N TYR A 207 9.17 -21.22 -11.16
CA TYR A 207 8.15 -21.52 -12.16
C TYR A 207 6.91 -22.22 -11.57
N SER A 208 6.72 -22.14 -10.25
CA SER A 208 5.55 -22.71 -9.55
C SER A 208 4.30 -21.80 -9.57
N GLY A 209 4.35 -20.67 -10.29
CA GLY A 209 3.42 -19.57 -10.12
C GLY A 209 3.80 -18.75 -8.90
N VAL A 210 4.57 -17.68 -9.12
CA VAL A 210 5.21 -16.91 -8.05
C VAL A 210 4.90 -15.43 -8.14
N ILE A 211 4.92 -14.78 -6.99
CA ILE A 211 5.04 -13.32 -6.89
C ILE A 211 6.46 -13.03 -6.41
N LEU A 212 7.15 -12.15 -7.12
CA LEU A 212 8.49 -11.68 -6.82
C LEU A 212 8.46 -10.23 -6.36
N ARG A 213 9.46 -9.83 -5.59
CA ARG A 213 9.65 -8.48 -5.05
C ARG A 213 11.13 -8.09 -5.09
N ILE A 214 11.41 -6.93 -5.70
CA ILE A 214 12.75 -6.35 -5.79
C ILE A 214 12.71 -4.85 -5.49
N ASP A 215 13.85 -4.29 -5.09
CA ASP A 215 14.11 -2.84 -5.19
C ASP A 215 14.70 -2.57 -6.59
N PRO A 216 13.96 -1.89 -7.49
CA PRO A 216 14.40 -1.68 -8.87
C PRO A 216 15.48 -0.59 -9.00
N HIS A 217 15.92 0.04 -7.90
CA HIS A 217 17.00 1.02 -7.91
C HIS A 217 18.34 0.35 -8.22
N ALA A 218 19.14 1.02 -9.05
CA ALA A 218 20.49 0.53 -9.36
C ALA A 218 21.43 0.84 -8.20
N PHE A 219 22.26 -0.12 -7.81
CA PHE A 219 23.25 0.03 -6.75
C PHE A 219 24.57 -0.59 -7.17
N GLY A 220 25.57 0.25 -7.46
CA GLY A 220 26.86 -0.21 -7.99
C GLY A 220 26.69 -0.91 -9.34
N GLU A 221 27.13 -2.16 -9.43
CA GLU A 221 26.99 -3.00 -10.63
C GLU A 221 25.62 -3.71 -10.72
N PHE A 222 24.82 -3.67 -9.64
CA PHE A 222 23.52 -4.32 -9.61
C PHE A 222 22.43 -3.41 -10.19
N ASN A 223 21.63 -3.95 -11.10
CA ASN A 223 20.52 -3.22 -11.71
C ASN A 223 19.23 -3.24 -10.86
N TYR A 224 19.22 -4.02 -9.79
CA TYR A 224 18.22 -4.07 -8.73
C TYR A 224 18.86 -4.68 -7.48
N THR A 225 18.20 -4.54 -6.33
CA THR A 225 18.58 -5.25 -5.12
C THR A 225 17.39 -5.99 -4.51
N VAL A 226 17.65 -6.84 -3.53
CA VAL A 226 16.62 -7.59 -2.81
C VAL A 226 16.75 -7.27 -1.32
N LEU A 227 15.64 -6.91 -0.69
CA LEU A 227 15.60 -6.61 0.74
C LEU A 227 15.79 -7.88 1.58
N ASP A 228 16.42 -7.73 2.74
CA ASP A 228 16.57 -8.78 3.75
C ASP A 228 15.24 -9.26 4.36
N THR A 229 14.18 -8.47 4.19
CA THR A 229 12.80 -8.82 4.55
C THR A 229 12.13 -9.76 3.55
N ASN A 230 12.76 -10.09 2.41
CA ASN A 230 12.25 -11.16 1.55
C ASN A 230 12.33 -12.51 2.29
N PRO A 231 11.25 -13.31 2.28
CA PRO A 231 11.08 -14.45 3.18
C PRO A 231 12.06 -15.59 2.92
N PHE A 232 12.54 -15.73 1.68
CA PHE A 232 13.38 -16.85 1.26
C PHE A 232 14.86 -16.50 1.12
N ILE A 233 15.31 -15.32 1.59
CA ILE A 233 16.71 -14.88 1.39
C ILE A 233 17.77 -15.80 2.03
N LYS A 234 17.36 -16.67 2.96
CA LYS A 234 18.22 -17.65 3.64
C LYS A 234 18.12 -19.06 3.04
N ASP A 235 17.22 -19.29 2.10
CA ASP A 235 17.04 -20.59 1.45
C ASP A 235 17.79 -20.61 0.13
N SER A 236 18.87 -21.39 0.05
CA SER A 236 19.69 -21.48 -1.16
C SER A 236 19.00 -22.13 -2.35
N ASN A 237 17.85 -22.78 -2.16
CA ASN A 237 17.11 -23.46 -3.21
C ASN A 237 16.03 -22.58 -3.86
N ILE A 238 15.72 -21.43 -3.26
CA ILE A 238 14.66 -20.52 -3.70
C ILE A 238 15.32 -19.19 -4.06
N ASN A 239 14.95 -18.62 -5.21
CA ASN A 239 15.43 -17.30 -5.61
C ASN A 239 15.03 -16.24 -4.58
N ASN A 240 15.99 -15.40 -4.18
CA ASN A 240 15.81 -14.39 -3.11
C ASN A 240 14.68 -13.42 -3.40
N GLU A 241 14.39 -13.17 -4.68
CA GLU A 241 13.35 -12.27 -5.18
C GLU A 241 11.94 -12.80 -4.90
N ILE A 242 11.77 -14.11 -4.70
CA ILE A 242 10.46 -14.73 -4.52
C ILE A 242 9.88 -14.33 -3.15
N VAL A 243 8.60 -13.97 -3.13
CA VAL A 243 7.87 -13.62 -1.90
C VAL A 243 6.61 -14.46 -1.66
N VAL A 244 6.00 -15.01 -2.72
CA VAL A 244 4.88 -15.96 -2.63
C VAL A 244 5.07 -17.02 -3.70
N MET A 245 4.78 -18.28 -3.39
CA MET A 245 4.94 -19.42 -4.30
C MET A 245 3.69 -20.27 -4.44
N GLY A 246 3.68 -21.13 -5.46
CA GLY A 246 2.64 -22.15 -5.62
C GLY A 246 1.26 -21.58 -5.99
N VAL A 247 1.21 -20.40 -6.57
CA VAL A 247 -0.03 -19.72 -6.95
C VAL A 247 -0.60 -20.25 -8.27
N GLN A 248 0.19 -21.02 -9.02
CA GLN A 248 -0.17 -21.54 -10.34
C GLN A 248 -0.31 -20.45 -11.42
N ASN A 249 -1.50 -20.25 -11.99
CA ASN A 249 -1.71 -19.26 -13.06
C ASN A 249 -2.27 -17.97 -12.47
N ILE A 250 -1.41 -16.99 -12.27
CA ILE A 250 -1.79 -15.67 -11.72
C ILE A 250 -2.42 -14.85 -12.84
N GLU A 251 -3.67 -14.44 -12.64
CA GLU A 251 -4.36 -13.51 -13.53
C GLU A 251 -4.03 -12.08 -13.08
N ARG A 252 -4.23 -11.79 -11.80
CA ARG A 252 -3.93 -10.48 -11.20
C ARG A 252 -3.67 -10.59 -9.71
N PHE A 253 -2.90 -9.64 -9.17
CA PHE A 253 -2.79 -9.44 -7.73
C PHE A 253 -2.89 -7.97 -7.36
N PHE A 254 -3.34 -7.70 -6.14
CA PHE A 254 -3.46 -6.36 -5.59
C PHE A 254 -3.33 -6.38 -4.08
N ARG A 255 -3.10 -5.20 -3.50
CA ARG A 255 -3.09 -4.98 -2.06
C ARG A 255 -4.29 -4.12 -1.67
N ALA A 256 -4.59 -4.07 -0.39
CA ALA A 256 -5.65 -3.24 0.15
C ALA A 256 -5.09 -2.23 1.15
N LYS A 257 -5.55 -0.98 1.07
CA LYS A 257 -5.15 0.09 2.00
C LYS A 257 -5.24 -0.24 3.49
N ASN A 258 -6.19 -1.09 3.91
CA ASN A 258 -6.39 -1.42 5.32
C ASN A 258 -5.69 -2.73 5.74
N GLU A 259 -5.03 -3.42 4.82
CA GLU A 259 -4.44 -4.76 4.99
C GLU A 259 -3.05 -4.79 4.34
N HIS A 260 -2.09 -4.13 4.97
CA HIS A 260 -0.75 -3.90 4.40
C HIS A 260 0.10 -5.18 4.25
N THR A 261 -0.18 -6.22 5.04
CA THR A 261 0.58 -7.48 5.01
C THR A 261 0.12 -8.41 3.90
N SER A 262 -1.13 -8.25 3.47
CA SER A 262 -1.84 -9.24 2.66
C SER A 262 -1.78 -8.88 1.17
N ILE A 263 -1.60 -9.88 0.33
CA ILE A 263 -1.71 -9.82 -1.12
C ILE A 263 -2.94 -10.63 -1.51
N PHE A 264 -3.86 -9.99 -2.22
CA PHE A 264 -5.02 -10.65 -2.81
C PHE A 264 -4.66 -11.08 -4.23
N ILE A 265 -4.93 -12.33 -4.55
CA ILE A 265 -4.48 -12.96 -5.79
C ILE A 265 -5.68 -13.60 -6.46
N GLN A 266 -6.01 -13.15 -7.67
CA GLN A 266 -6.92 -13.83 -8.57
C GLN A 266 -6.10 -14.75 -9.46
N HIS A 267 -6.42 -16.05 -9.42
CA HIS A 267 -5.66 -17.07 -10.12
C HIS A 267 -6.55 -18.21 -10.60
N ASN A 268 -6.04 -18.99 -11.54
CA ASN A 268 -6.68 -20.17 -12.06
C ASN A 268 -5.84 -21.42 -11.76
N ASN A 269 -6.46 -22.42 -11.17
CA ASN A 269 -5.88 -23.72 -10.92
C ASN A 269 -6.80 -24.82 -11.46
N ASN A 270 -6.41 -25.46 -12.57
CA ASN A 270 -7.16 -26.57 -13.18
C ASN A 270 -8.65 -26.26 -13.41
N GLU A 271 -8.94 -25.16 -14.11
CA GLU A 271 -10.30 -24.69 -14.43
C GLU A 271 -11.13 -24.26 -13.21
N GLN A 272 -10.48 -24.04 -12.07
CA GLN A 272 -11.09 -23.37 -10.92
C GLN A 272 -10.48 -21.98 -10.77
N HIS A 273 -11.30 -20.96 -11.02
CA HIS A 273 -10.91 -19.57 -10.80
C HIS A 273 -11.12 -19.24 -9.32
N ARG A 274 -10.10 -18.66 -8.70
CA ARG A 274 -10.04 -18.42 -7.25
C ARG A 274 -9.60 -16.99 -6.96
N LEU A 275 -10.15 -16.43 -5.90
CA LEU A 275 -9.59 -15.28 -5.19
C LEU A 275 -8.99 -15.79 -3.89
N SER A 276 -7.69 -15.61 -3.69
CA SER A 276 -6.98 -16.05 -2.50
C SER A 276 -6.29 -14.88 -1.79
N LYS A 277 -6.10 -15.04 -0.49
CA LYS A 277 -5.31 -14.14 0.36
C LYS A 277 -3.99 -14.82 0.71
N ALA A 278 -2.89 -14.12 0.54
CA ALA A 278 -1.55 -14.58 0.89
C ALA A 278 -0.78 -13.49 1.66
N ILE A 279 0.23 -13.89 2.41
CA ILE A 279 1.25 -13.03 3.02
C ILE A 279 2.64 -13.42 2.49
N LEU A 280 3.65 -12.59 2.76
CA LEU A 280 5.02 -12.89 2.35
C LEU A 280 5.49 -14.18 3.03
N GLY A 281 6.03 -15.12 2.23
CA GLY A 281 6.50 -16.43 2.66
C GLY A 281 5.52 -17.57 2.42
N ASP A 282 4.30 -17.25 1.98
CA ASP A 282 3.28 -18.27 1.71
C ASP A 282 3.62 -19.14 0.49
N ASN A 283 3.23 -20.41 0.59
CA ASN A 283 3.21 -21.35 -0.52
C ASN A 283 1.79 -21.92 -0.67
N LEU A 284 1.07 -21.48 -1.69
CA LEU A 284 -0.35 -21.81 -1.85
C LEU A 284 -0.58 -23.26 -2.29
N LEU A 285 0.45 -24.00 -2.72
CA LEU A 285 0.31 -25.43 -3.02
C LEU A 285 0.22 -26.30 -1.78
N THR A 286 0.80 -25.86 -0.66
CA THR A 286 0.88 -26.63 0.58
C THR A 286 -0.04 -26.10 1.69
N GLN A 287 -0.73 -24.99 1.43
CA GLN A 287 -1.57 -24.30 2.41
C GLN A 287 -3.03 -24.77 2.42
N SER A 288 -3.71 -24.45 3.53
CA SER A 288 -5.12 -24.80 3.77
C SER A 288 -6.08 -24.02 2.86
N GLU A 289 -7.24 -24.61 2.56
CA GLU A 289 -8.34 -23.97 1.82
C GLU A 289 -8.83 -22.66 2.46
N SER A 290 -8.52 -22.38 3.73
CA SER A 290 -8.88 -21.14 4.42
C SER A 290 -8.35 -19.87 3.76
N ASN A 291 -7.33 -19.98 2.91
CA ASN A 291 -6.76 -18.84 2.17
C ASN A 291 -7.55 -18.52 0.89
N ILE A 292 -8.50 -19.38 0.49
CA ILE A 292 -9.39 -19.15 -0.64
C ILE A 292 -10.60 -18.36 -0.12
N LEU A 293 -10.70 -17.10 -0.55
CA LEU A 293 -11.81 -16.21 -0.21
C LEU A 293 -13.04 -16.49 -1.08
N TRP A 294 -12.79 -16.82 -2.35
CA TRP A 294 -13.84 -17.10 -3.30
C TRP A 294 -13.36 -18.05 -4.39
N GLN A 295 -14.26 -18.87 -4.92
CA GLN A 295 -13.95 -19.79 -6.02
C GLN A 295 -15.18 -20.06 -6.88
N GLN A 296 -14.96 -20.30 -8.17
CA GLN A 296 -15.98 -20.70 -9.12
C GLN A 296 -15.38 -21.49 -10.30
N PRO A 297 -16.19 -22.35 -10.96
CA PRO A 297 -15.71 -23.15 -12.10
C PRO A 297 -15.59 -22.36 -13.40
N ASN A 298 -16.25 -21.20 -13.50
CA ASN A 298 -16.24 -20.38 -14.72
C ASN A 298 -15.21 -19.26 -14.60
N ALA A 299 -14.77 -18.76 -15.76
CA ALA A 299 -13.89 -17.60 -15.86
C ALA A 299 -14.38 -16.45 -14.97
N MET A 300 -13.46 -15.97 -14.13
CA MET A 300 -13.71 -14.86 -13.24
C MET A 300 -13.38 -13.56 -13.94
N SER A 301 -14.38 -12.69 -14.08
CA SER A 301 -14.13 -11.31 -14.49
C SER A 301 -13.13 -10.67 -13.55
N ALA A 302 -12.30 -9.80 -14.10
CA ALA A 302 -11.31 -9.07 -13.33
C ALA A 302 -11.98 -8.38 -12.12
N MET A 303 -11.45 -8.63 -10.92
CA MET A 303 -11.99 -8.05 -9.69
C MET A 303 -11.07 -6.97 -9.10
N LEU A 304 -11.64 -5.93 -8.52
CA LEU A 304 -10.90 -4.93 -7.74
C LEU A 304 -11.52 -4.71 -6.38
N LEU A 305 -10.72 -4.31 -5.40
CA LEU A 305 -11.23 -3.79 -4.14
C LEU A 305 -11.51 -2.29 -4.30
N TYR A 306 -12.77 -1.90 -4.21
CA TYR A 306 -13.13 -0.50 -4.40
C TYR A 306 -12.80 0.34 -3.16
N GLN A 307 -11.97 1.36 -3.35
CA GLN A 307 -11.48 2.24 -2.27
C GLN A 307 -11.69 3.73 -2.57
N GLY A 308 -12.43 4.03 -3.64
CA GLY A 308 -12.86 5.38 -3.97
C GLY A 308 -13.83 5.96 -2.94
N ARG A 309 -14.25 7.19 -3.19
CA ARG A 309 -15.14 7.98 -2.35
C ARG A 309 -16.47 8.28 -3.01
N ASP A 310 -16.58 8.14 -4.33
CA ASP A 310 -17.81 8.48 -5.05
C ASP A 310 -18.95 7.47 -4.80
N PHE A 311 -18.62 6.18 -4.59
CA PHE A 311 -19.59 5.10 -4.38
C PHE A 311 -19.47 4.50 -2.97
N MET A 312 -19.98 5.22 -1.97
CA MET A 312 -19.90 4.79 -0.56
C MET A 312 -20.47 3.40 -0.28
N SER A 313 -21.49 2.96 -1.02
CA SER A 313 -22.11 1.62 -0.90
C SER A 313 -21.20 0.48 -1.40
N LEU A 314 -20.24 0.79 -2.27
CA LEU A 314 -19.25 -0.15 -2.81
C LEU A 314 -17.93 -0.13 -2.04
N ARG A 315 -17.73 0.85 -1.13
CA ARG A 315 -16.48 1.05 -0.43
C ARG A 315 -16.08 -0.18 0.38
N ASP A 316 -14.83 -0.60 0.22
CA ASP A 316 -14.23 -1.80 0.82
C ASP A 316 -14.90 -3.13 0.39
N LYS A 317 -15.64 -3.13 -0.73
CA LYS A 317 -16.15 -4.34 -1.40
C LYS A 317 -15.32 -4.71 -2.61
N MET A 318 -15.27 -6.01 -2.91
CA MET A 318 -14.82 -6.53 -4.19
C MET A 318 -15.87 -6.19 -5.24
N VAL A 319 -15.44 -5.54 -6.32
CA VAL A 319 -16.29 -5.10 -7.43
C VAL A 319 -15.78 -5.71 -8.72
N PHE A 320 -16.71 -6.16 -9.55
CA PHE A 320 -16.43 -6.81 -10.82
C PHE A 320 -17.57 -6.59 -11.80
N ILE A 321 -17.35 -6.90 -13.08
CA ILE A 321 -18.34 -6.73 -14.14
C ILE A 321 -18.75 -8.10 -14.65
N THR A 322 -20.04 -8.33 -14.85
CA THR A 322 -20.53 -9.60 -15.39
C THR A 322 -21.66 -9.39 -16.38
N LEU A 323 -21.85 -10.35 -17.28
CA LEU A 323 -22.93 -10.35 -18.25
C LEU A 323 -24.02 -11.30 -17.76
N LEU A 324 -25.21 -10.77 -17.48
CA LEU A 324 -26.40 -11.52 -17.10
C LEU A 324 -27.54 -11.12 -18.03
N ASP A 325 -28.24 -12.09 -18.60
CA ASP A 325 -29.36 -11.87 -19.53
C ASP A 325 -29.03 -10.88 -20.68
N ASN A 326 -27.85 -11.03 -21.28
CA ASN A 326 -27.30 -10.14 -22.32
C ASN A 326 -27.13 -8.67 -21.90
N LYS A 327 -27.07 -8.40 -20.60
CA LYS A 327 -26.84 -7.06 -20.05
C LYS A 327 -25.67 -7.06 -19.08
N TRP A 328 -24.90 -5.97 -19.12
CA TRP A 328 -23.77 -5.77 -18.23
C TRP A 328 -24.24 -5.32 -16.85
N HIS A 329 -23.70 -5.96 -15.82
CA HIS A 329 -23.99 -5.69 -14.42
C HIS A 329 -22.71 -5.44 -13.65
N LEU A 330 -22.79 -4.54 -12.67
CA LEU A 330 -21.79 -4.35 -11.63
C LEU A 330 -22.09 -5.33 -10.50
N GLY A 331 -21.20 -6.30 -10.31
CA GLY A 331 -21.22 -7.20 -9.17
C GLY A 331 -20.45 -6.61 -8.01
N SER A 332 -20.98 -6.71 -6.79
CA SER A 332 -20.27 -6.35 -5.56
C SER A 332 -20.39 -7.45 -4.50
N LEU A 333 -19.29 -7.69 -3.78
CA LEU A 333 -19.20 -8.71 -2.72
C LEU A 333 -18.30 -8.22 -1.59
N ALA A 334 -18.60 -8.59 -0.34
CA ALA A 334 -17.69 -8.32 0.77
C ALA A 334 -16.33 -9.03 0.57
N LEU A 335 -15.24 -8.41 1.02
CA LEU A 335 -13.88 -8.97 0.88
C LEU A 335 -13.71 -10.32 1.58
N VAL A 336 -14.35 -10.47 2.74
CA VAL A 336 -14.50 -11.75 3.45
C VAL A 336 -16.00 -12.00 3.56
N PRO A 337 -16.61 -12.70 2.59
CA PRO A 337 -18.04 -12.93 2.62
C PRO A 337 -18.42 -13.77 3.82
N LEU A 338 -19.58 -13.49 4.42
CA LEU A 338 -20.20 -14.43 5.35
C LEU A 338 -20.52 -15.73 4.60
N ILE A 339 -20.58 -16.86 5.31
CA ILE A 339 -20.89 -18.16 4.71
C ILE A 339 -22.20 -18.04 3.88
N ASN A 340 -22.11 -18.32 2.59
CA ASN A 340 -23.19 -18.22 1.59
C ASN A 340 -23.67 -16.80 1.24
N GLU A 341 -22.88 -15.75 1.51
CA GLU A 341 -23.19 -14.41 1.01
C GLU A 341 -23.02 -14.38 -0.52
N LEU A 342 -24.09 -14.02 -1.22
CA LEU A 342 -24.12 -13.94 -2.67
C LEU A 342 -23.72 -12.52 -3.13
N PRO A 343 -23.08 -12.39 -4.30
CA PRO A 343 -22.81 -11.10 -4.89
C PRO A 343 -24.11 -10.35 -5.18
N ILE A 344 -24.09 -9.03 -4.96
CA ILE A 344 -25.16 -8.11 -5.32
C ILE A 344 -24.87 -7.61 -6.73
N PHE A 345 -25.87 -7.68 -7.62
CA PHE A 345 -25.75 -7.24 -9.01
C PHE A 345 -26.62 -6.02 -9.26
N GLU A 346 -26.01 -4.98 -9.82
CA GLU A 346 -26.64 -3.72 -10.18
C GLU A 346 -26.47 -3.49 -11.70
N GLU A 347 -27.57 -3.34 -12.45
CA GLU A 347 -27.53 -3.19 -13.92
C GLU A 347 -26.77 -1.90 -14.30
N LEU A 348 -25.84 -2.01 -15.25
CA LEU A 348 -25.10 -0.87 -15.79
C LEU A 348 -25.89 -0.24 -16.94
N LEU A 349 -26.33 0.99 -16.72
CA LEU A 349 -26.96 1.79 -17.76
C LEU A 349 -25.88 2.41 -18.65
N THR A 350 -26.13 2.46 -19.95
CA THR A 350 -25.22 3.09 -20.89
C THR A 350 -26.01 3.90 -21.90
N LYS A 351 -25.49 5.07 -22.28
CA LYS A 351 -26.06 5.89 -23.36
C LYS A 351 -25.86 5.22 -24.73
N ASP A 352 -24.72 4.54 -24.89
CA ASP A 352 -24.37 3.78 -26.09
C ASP A 352 -24.53 2.29 -25.81
N VAL A 353 -25.26 1.54 -26.63
CA VAL A 353 -25.49 0.11 -26.41
C VAL A 353 -24.14 -0.64 -26.38
N LEU A 354 -23.76 -1.13 -25.19
CA LEU A 354 -22.64 -2.03 -25.03
C LEU A 354 -23.00 -3.38 -25.64
N SER A 355 -22.07 -3.97 -26.40
CA SER A 355 -22.31 -5.28 -26.99
C SER A 355 -22.25 -6.34 -25.89
N PRO A 356 -23.09 -7.39 -25.93
CA PRO A 356 -22.89 -8.59 -25.12
C PRO A 356 -21.51 -9.25 -25.37
N THR A 357 -20.88 -8.96 -26.52
CA THR A 357 -19.55 -9.46 -26.89
C THR A 357 -18.40 -8.51 -26.53
N SER A 358 -18.66 -7.42 -25.79
CA SER A 358 -17.61 -6.50 -25.36
C SER A 358 -16.64 -7.18 -24.39
N ASP A 359 -15.33 -6.92 -24.53
CA ASP A 359 -14.30 -7.36 -23.58
C ASP A 359 -14.08 -6.26 -22.53
N LEU A 360 -14.97 -6.21 -21.53
CA LEU A 360 -14.96 -5.18 -20.50
C LEU A 360 -14.11 -5.60 -19.29
N ASN A 361 -13.05 -4.84 -19.06
CA ASN A 361 -12.20 -4.98 -17.87
C ASN A 361 -12.36 -3.77 -16.94
N ILE A 362 -12.18 -4.03 -15.64
CA ILE A 362 -12.35 -3.04 -14.57
C ILE A 362 -11.00 -2.63 -13.97
N TYR A 363 -10.79 -1.32 -13.87
CA TYR A 363 -9.58 -0.66 -13.41
C TYR A 363 -9.92 0.51 -12.46
N GLN A 364 -8.88 1.18 -11.94
CA GLN A 364 -9.03 2.35 -11.09
C GLN A 364 -8.21 3.53 -11.61
N ASP A 365 -8.71 4.74 -11.37
CA ASP A 365 -7.92 5.96 -11.55
C ASP A 365 -7.10 6.33 -10.30
N ASN A 366 -6.43 7.48 -10.34
CA ASN A 366 -5.62 8.01 -9.24
C ASN A 366 -6.44 8.41 -8.00
N GLN A 367 -7.76 8.51 -8.14
CA GLN A 367 -8.70 8.76 -7.06
C GLN A 367 -9.27 7.46 -6.48
N ASN A 368 -8.89 6.29 -7.02
CA ASN A 368 -9.45 4.96 -6.76
C ASN A 368 -10.89 4.78 -7.27
N GLU A 369 -11.32 5.63 -8.20
CA GLU A 369 -12.63 5.53 -8.84
C GLU A 369 -12.63 4.53 -9.98
N ILE A 370 -13.80 3.96 -10.28
CA ILE A 370 -13.94 2.85 -11.23
C ILE A 370 -13.86 3.37 -12.66
N ILE A 371 -12.95 2.77 -13.43
CA ILE A 371 -12.87 2.90 -14.88
C ILE A 371 -13.13 1.54 -15.52
N LEU A 372 -13.94 1.53 -16.57
CA LEU A 372 -14.11 0.37 -17.45
C LEU A 372 -13.37 0.59 -18.76
N PHE A 373 -12.71 -0.45 -19.26
CA PHE A 373 -12.10 -0.44 -20.58
C PHE A 373 -12.68 -1.58 -21.42
N ASP A 374 -13.33 -1.23 -22.53
CA ASP A 374 -13.70 -2.17 -23.58
C ASP A 374 -12.49 -2.34 -24.50
N ASN A 375 -11.75 -3.44 -24.33
CA ASN A 375 -10.54 -3.71 -25.12
C ASN A 375 -10.87 -3.94 -26.60
N HIS A 376 -12.04 -4.48 -26.92
CA HIS A 376 -12.43 -4.78 -28.28
C HIS A 376 -12.83 -3.51 -29.04
N LYS A 377 -13.57 -2.61 -28.39
CA LYS A 377 -13.94 -1.31 -28.98
C LYS A 377 -12.92 -0.20 -28.75
N SER A 378 -11.85 -0.46 -27.99
CA SER A 378 -10.83 0.53 -27.61
C SER A 378 -11.42 1.77 -26.93
N LYS A 379 -12.39 1.58 -26.03
CA LYS A 379 -13.11 2.68 -25.37
C LYS A 379 -13.06 2.58 -23.85
N MET A 380 -12.74 3.68 -23.19
CA MET A 380 -12.75 3.78 -21.73
C MET A 380 -13.96 4.56 -21.24
N TYR A 381 -14.57 4.09 -20.16
CA TYR A 381 -15.76 4.65 -19.54
C TYR A 381 -15.51 4.92 -18.06
N SER A 382 -16.06 6.02 -17.54
CA SER A 382 -16.19 6.26 -16.11
C SER A 382 -17.57 5.81 -15.62
N LEU A 383 -17.64 5.37 -14.37
CA LEU A 383 -18.89 5.06 -13.70
C LEU A 383 -19.50 6.32 -13.08
N GLN A 384 -20.83 6.49 -13.14
CA GLN A 384 -21.57 7.60 -12.54
C GLN A 384 -22.83 7.11 -11.85
N LEU A 385 -23.22 7.78 -10.76
CA LEU A 385 -24.47 7.50 -10.04
C LEU A 385 -25.61 8.38 -10.58
N ILE A 386 -26.75 7.80 -10.95
CA ILE A 386 -27.87 8.56 -11.57
C ILE A 386 -28.95 8.99 -10.56
N VAL A 387 -29.18 8.23 -9.47
CA VAL A 387 -30.01 8.50 -8.27
C VAL A 387 -30.68 7.20 -7.77
N SER A 388 -30.68 6.99 -6.45
CA SER A 388 -31.39 5.90 -5.75
C SER A 388 -32.91 6.13 -5.74
N LYS A 389 -33.68 5.35 -6.49
CA LYS A 389 -35.14 5.51 -6.58
C LYS A 389 -35.82 4.87 -5.36
N VAL A 390 -36.64 5.63 -4.63
CA VAL A 390 -37.55 5.08 -3.60
C VAL A 390 -38.60 4.23 -4.32
N ILE A 391 -38.59 2.93 -4.09
CA ILE A 391 -39.70 2.06 -4.51
C ILE A 391 -40.71 2.07 -3.36
N GLU A 392 -41.79 2.84 -3.50
CA GLU A 392 -42.98 2.67 -2.66
C GLU A 392 -43.54 1.27 -2.94
N SER A 393 -43.51 0.41 -1.92
CA SER A 393 -44.16 -0.90 -1.96
C SER A 393 -45.67 -0.71 -2.11
N VAL A 394 -46.22 -1.28 -3.18
CA VAL A 394 -47.65 -1.34 -3.52
C VAL A 394 -48.47 -1.79 -2.31
N THR A 395 -49.31 -0.91 -1.76
CA THR A 395 -50.35 -1.30 -0.79
C THR A 395 -51.48 -2.04 -1.51
N THR A 396 -51.66 -3.30 -1.14
CA THR A 396 -52.83 -4.10 -1.50
C THR A 396 -54.08 -3.49 -0.87
N GLN A 397 -55.08 -3.17 -1.69
CA GLN A 397 -56.42 -2.79 -1.23
C GLN A 397 -57.04 -3.94 -0.43
N SER A 398 -57.51 -3.64 0.77
CA SER A 398 -58.59 -4.40 1.39
C SER A 398 -59.62 -3.42 1.93
N ASN A 399 -60.83 -3.52 1.37
CA ASN A 399 -62.01 -2.83 1.82
C ASN A 399 -62.47 -3.45 3.15
N THR A 400 -62.86 -2.62 4.12
CA THR A 400 -64.02 -2.90 4.97
C THR A 400 -64.52 -1.61 5.61
N THR A 401 -65.79 -1.34 5.35
CA THR A 401 -66.67 -0.38 6.01
C THR A 401 -67.03 -0.87 7.41
N ALA A 402 -67.04 0.02 8.42
CA ALA A 402 -68.22 0.29 9.27
C ALA A 402 -67.86 1.21 10.45
N ALA A 403 -68.84 2.04 10.79
CA ALA A 403 -68.84 3.13 11.76
C ALA A 403 -68.45 2.73 13.20
N GLY A 404 -67.72 3.62 13.86
CA GLY A 404 -67.49 3.60 15.31
C GLY A 404 -67.01 4.97 15.79
N SER A 405 -67.73 5.54 16.74
CA SER A 405 -67.67 6.94 17.17
C SER A 405 -66.30 7.44 17.61
N ASN A 406 -66.03 8.69 17.23
CA ASN A 406 -64.98 9.60 17.69
C ASN A 406 -64.46 9.35 19.12
N ASN A 407 -63.26 8.77 19.22
CA ASN A 407 -62.37 8.89 20.41
C ASN A 407 -60.91 9.23 20.04
N TYR A 408 -60.63 9.53 18.76
CA TYR A 408 -59.29 9.81 18.26
C TYR A 408 -58.66 11.05 18.91
N ILE A 409 -59.46 12.07 19.26
CA ILE A 409 -58.98 13.28 19.93
C ILE A 409 -58.44 12.97 21.33
N LEU A 410 -59.09 12.07 22.07
CA LEU A 410 -58.61 11.62 23.39
C LEU A 410 -57.33 10.80 23.26
N HIS A 411 -57.23 9.92 22.26
CA HIS A 411 -56.00 9.15 22.03
C HIS A 411 -54.83 10.04 21.59
N ILE A 412 -55.06 11.02 20.72
CA ILE A 412 -54.04 11.97 20.27
C ILE A 412 -53.59 12.87 21.44
N SER A 413 -54.53 13.32 22.29
CA SER A 413 -54.19 14.11 23.48
C SER A 413 -53.40 13.29 24.52
N LEU A 414 -53.72 12.01 24.69
CA LEU A 414 -52.96 11.13 25.59
C LEU A 414 -51.56 10.84 25.05
N LEU A 415 -51.43 10.65 23.73
CA LEU A 415 -50.15 10.34 23.08
C LEU A 415 -49.23 11.56 23.03
N THR A 416 -49.77 12.76 22.81
CA THR A 416 -49.03 14.03 22.92
C THR A 416 -48.61 14.32 24.35
N GLY A 417 -49.47 14.05 25.34
CA GLY A 417 -49.11 14.14 26.76
C GLY A 417 -47.96 13.18 27.13
N LEU A 418 -48.00 11.95 26.63
CA LEU A 418 -46.97 10.94 26.88
C LEU A 418 -45.66 11.28 26.17
N LEU A 419 -45.71 11.85 24.96
CA LEU A 419 -44.54 12.35 24.24
C LEU A 419 -43.89 13.53 24.98
N LEU A 420 -44.69 14.49 25.47
CA LEU A 420 -44.19 15.61 26.26
C LEU A 420 -43.58 15.15 27.59
N LEU A 421 -44.17 14.13 28.22
CA LEU A 421 -43.65 13.54 29.46
C LEU A 421 -42.34 12.78 29.20
N LEU A 422 -42.22 12.06 28.08
CA LEU A 422 -40.96 11.44 27.64
C LEU A 422 -39.89 12.48 27.32
N ILE A 423 -40.24 13.58 26.65
CA ILE A 423 -39.32 14.69 26.37
C ILE A 423 -38.90 15.37 27.68
N PHE A 424 -39.81 15.54 28.63
CA PHE A 424 -39.52 16.12 29.94
C PHE A 424 -38.62 15.21 30.78
N VAL A 425 -38.88 13.90 30.81
CA VAL A 425 -38.01 12.91 31.48
C VAL A 425 -36.65 12.82 30.79
N TYR A 426 -36.61 12.88 29.45
CA TYR A 426 -35.36 12.91 28.68
C TYR A 426 -34.55 14.17 29.00
N ARG A 427 -35.20 15.35 29.02
CA ARG A 427 -34.55 16.62 29.41
C ARG A 427 -34.11 16.62 30.87
N LYS A 428 -34.88 16.04 31.79
CA LYS A 428 -34.50 15.89 33.20
C LYS A 428 -33.34 14.90 33.38
N LYS A 429 -33.30 13.82 32.61
CA LYS A 429 -32.17 12.86 32.57
C LYS A 429 -30.92 13.47 31.93
N MET A 430 -31.08 14.43 31.01
CA MET A 430 -29.99 15.19 30.42
C MET A 430 -29.46 16.27 31.39
N ASN A 431 -30.34 16.92 32.17
CA ASN A 431 -29.93 17.88 33.21
C ASN A 431 -29.34 17.22 34.47
N ASN A 432 -29.67 15.95 34.77
CA ASN A 432 -29.06 15.20 35.88
C ASN A 432 -27.80 14.40 35.46
N ARG A 433 -27.31 14.58 34.22
CA ARG A 433 -25.97 14.16 33.81
C ARG A 433 -25.07 15.38 33.75
N SER A 434 -24.75 15.93 34.92
CA SER A 434 -23.61 16.83 35.08
C SER A 434 -22.76 16.34 36.25
N SER A 435 -21.70 15.61 35.91
CA SER A 435 -20.44 15.54 36.65
C SER A 435 -19.37 15.08 35.65
N ASP A 436 -18.52 16.06 35.32
CA ASP A 436 -17.12 15.98 34.89
C ASP A 436 -16.71 15.37 33.53
N SER A 437 -16.70 16.21 32.49
CA SER A 437 -15.46 16.91 32.13
C SER A 437 -15.76 18.02 31.10
N PRO A 438 -15.42 19.30 31.38
CA PRO A 438 -15.53 20.37 30.40
C PRO A 438 -14.38 20.19 29.39
N LEU A 439 -14.66 19.64 28.21
CA LEU A 439 -13.79 19.86 27.05
C LEU A 439 -14.00 21.31 26.63
N ASP A 440 -13.03 22.13 27.02
CA ASP A 440 -13.08 23.57 26.92
C ASP A 440 -13.26 24.01 25.47
N LYS A 441 -14.19 24.94 25.24
CA LYS A 441 -14.54 25.44 23.90
C LYS A 441 -13.45 26.32 23.27
N ASP A 442 -12.29 26.39 23.91
CA ASP A 442 -11.16 27.27 23.61
C ASP A 442 -9.89 26.53 23.16
N HIS A 443 -9.97 25.28 22.71
CA HIS A 443 -8.80 24.56 22.20
C HIS A 443 -8.25 25.24 20.92
N LEU A 444 -6.99 25.70 21.01
CA LEU A 444 -6.22 26.21 19.88
C LEU A 444 -5.54 25.04 19.14
N GLN A 445 -5.71 25.00 17.82
CA GLN A 445 -4.94 24.16 16.91
C GLN A 445 -3.77 24.96 16.34
N LEU A 446 -2.68 24.27 16.03
CA LEU A 446 -1.46 24.88 15.52
C LEU A 446 -1.12 24.31 14.15
N LYS A 447 -0.75 25.20 13.22
CA LYS A 447 -0.10 24.85 11.97
C LYS A 447 1.25 25.55 11.92
N TYR A 448 2.31 24.78 11.74
CA TYR A 448 3.66 25.29 11.57
C TYR A 448 4.07 25.15 10.09
N GLU A 449 4.56 26.23 9.50
CA GLU A 449 5.09 26.27 8.13
C GLU A 449 6.62 26.43 8.19
N PRO A 450 7.40 25.35 7.99
CA PRO A 450 8.85 25.37 8.17
C PRO A 450 9.58 26.32 7.22
N THR A 451 9.04 26.52 6.01
CA THR A 451 9.65 27.37 4.96
C THR A 451 9.60 28.85 5.29
N THR A 452 8.52 29.30 5.93
CA THR A 452 8.30 30.72 6.28
C THR A 452 8.56 31.01 7.75
N GLN A 453 8.80 29.99 8.58
CA GLN A 453 8.98 30.09 10.03
C GLN A 453 7.78 30.77 10.72
N ILE A 454 6.57 30.49 10.24
CA ILE A 454 5.32 31.04 10.75
C ILE A 454 4.55 29.94 11.48
N ILE A 455 4.02 30.28 12.66
CA ILE A 455 3.08 29.48 13.44
C ILE A 455 1.71 30.15 13.39
N THR A 456 0.74 29.49 12.78
CA THR A 456 -0.66 29.96 12.75
C THR A 456 -1.49 29.19 13.78
N LEU A 457 -2.18 29.92 14.65
CA LEU A 457 -3.10 29.39 15.64
C LEU A 457 -4.55 29.53 15.17
N PHE A 458 -5.35 28.49 15.37
CA PHE A 458 -6.77 28.44 15.00
C PHE A 458 -7.61 28.06 16.21
N LYS A 459 -8.79 28.65 16.37
CA LYS A 459 -9.79 28.12 17.32
C LYS A 459 -10.49 26.93 16.69
N ALA A 460 -10.66 25.83 17.41
CA ALA A 460 -11.24 24.58 16.88
C ALA A 460 -12.60 24.73 16.16
N ASN A 461 -13.36 25.81 16.44
CA ASN A 461 -14.67 26.09 15.85
C ASN A 461 -14.66 27.15 14.72
N GLN A 462 -13.49 27.66 14.31
CA GLN A 462 -13.39 28.73 13.30
C GLN A 462 -12.26 28.44 12.31
N LYS A 463 -12.58 28.45 11.01
CA LYS A 463 -11.60 28.30 9.90
C LYS A 463 -10.76 29.57 9.62
N LYS A 464 -10.86 30.59 10.49
CA LYS A 464 -10.19 31.88 10.31
C LYS A 464 -9.04 31.97 11.31
N ASP A 465 -7.89 32.46 10.83
CA ASP A 465 -6.67 32.63 11.62
C ASP A 465 -6.97 33.40 12.91
N TYR A 466 -6.69 32.79 14.06
CA TYR A 466 -6.90 33.43 15.36
C TYR A 466 -5.73 34.35 15.70
N LYS A 467 -4.50 33.85 15.54
CA LYS A 467 -3.26 34.63 15.71
C LYS A 467 -2.13 33.95 14.94
N THR A 468 -1.24 34.77 14.38
CA THR A 468 -0.05 34.31 13.67
C THR A 468 1.17 34.79 14.44
N LEU A 469 2.09 33.89 14.73
CA LEU A 469 3.35 34.15 15.43
C LEU A 469 4.50 33.82 14.48
N THR A 470 5.56 34.62 14.49
CA THR A 470 6.85 34.23 13.90
C THR A 470 7.67 33.50 14.95
N LEU A 471 8.63 32.66 14.54
CA LEU A 471 9.50 31.96 15.50
C LEU A 471 10.32 32.94 16.36
N ASP A 472 10.74 34.07 15.79
CA ASP A 472 11.52 35.10 16.47
C ASP A 472 10.76 35.78 17.62
N ASP A 473 9.43 35.74 17.61
CA ASP A 473 8.59 36.35 18.65
C ASP A 473 8.47 35.46 19.91
N ILE A 474 8.85 34.17 19.82
CA ILE A 474 8.72 33.17 20.88
C ILE A 474 9.90 33.31 21.83
N ILE A 475 9.62 33.52 23.11
CA ILE A 475 10.64 33.67 24.16
C ILE A 475 10.78 32.42 25.03
N ARG A 476 9.75 31.56 25.05
CA ARG A 476 9.77 30.30 25.80
C ARG A 476 8.75 29.32 25.22
N CYS A 477 9.11 28.05 25.17
CA CYS A 477 8.28 26.95 24.72
C CYS A 477 8.29 25.85 25.79
N GLU A 478 7.12 25.44 26.27
CA GLU A 478 6.98 24.34 27.22
C GLU A 478 6.21 23.18 26.58
N ILE A 479 6.72 21.97 26.77
CA ILE A 479 6.12 20.75 26.25
C ILE A 479 5.50 19.98 27.40
N LEU A 480 4.21 19.67 27.29
CA LEU A 480 3.45 18.98 28.32
C LEU A 480 2.93 17.63 27.83
N LEU A 481 3.12 16.61 28.65
CA LEU A 481 2.54 15.28 28.51
C LEU A 481 1.62 15.00 29.69
N ASN A 482 0.34 14.76 29.43
CA ASN A 482 -0.69 14.57 30.46
C ASN A 482 -0.67 15.70 31.51
N LYS A 483 -0.52 16.96 31.05
CA LYS A 483 -0.42 18.20 31.84
C LYS A 483 0.86 18.36 32.68
N ASN A 484 1.80 17.41 32.60
CA ASN A 484 3.11 17.55 33.23
C ASN A 484 4.11 18.10 32.22
N ILE A 485 4.88 19.11 32.61
CA ILE A 485 5.96 19.65 31.77
C ILE A 485 7.06 18.59 31.68
N ILE A 486 7.36 18.14 30.47
CA ILE A 486 8.43 17.16 30.20
C ILE A 486 9.70 17.81 29.65
N ASN A 487 9.58 19.00 29.07
CA ASN A 487 10.72 19.78 28.62
C ASN A 487 10.35 21.28 28.49
N THR A 488 11.34 22.15 28.64
CA THR A 488 11.24 23.61 28.50
C THR A 488 12.38 24.10 27.63
N ILE A 489 12.08 24.99 26.69
CA ILE A 489 13.04 25.64 25.80
C ILE A 489 12.92 27.14 26.02
N ASP A 490 14.00 27.78 26.45
CA ASP A 490 14.11 29.23 26.63
C ASP A 490 15.56 29.70 26.40
N ASP A 491 15.87 30.93 26.80
CA ASP A 491 17.19 31.56 26.60
C ASP A 491 18.28 31.05 27.57
N GLN A 492 17.94 30.14 28.50
CA GLN A 492 18.91 29.55 29.41
C GLN A 492 19.73 28.47 28.69
N PRO A 493 21.07 28.43 28.90
CA PRO A 493 21.93 27.42 28.26
C PRO A 493 21.50 25.98 28.51
N ASP A 494 21.04 25.67 29.72
CA ASP A 494 20.62 24.32 30.12
C ASP A 494 19.29 23.88 29.48
N ASN A 495 18.54 24.82 28.89
CA ASN A 495 17.25 24.58 28.25
C ASN A 495 17.36 24.57 26.71
N ALA A 496 18.59 24.58 26.15
CA ALA A 496 18.81 24.37 24.72
C ALA A 496 18.52 22.90 24.35
N LEU A 497 17.89 22.70 23.20
CA LEU A 497 17.64 21.36 22.69
C LEU A 497 18.93 20.73 22.17
N ASN A 498 19.18 19.50 22.59
CA ASN A 498 20.28 18.67 22.13
C ASN A 498 19.77 17.27 21.75
N ASN A 499 20.66 16.46 21.17
CA ASN A 499 20.27 15.14 20.68
C ASN A 499 19.81 14.19 21.80
N GLN A 500 20.40 14.29 23.00
CA GLN A 500 20.00 13.48 24.15
C GLN A 500 18.61 13.87 24.66
N ILE A 501 18.28 15.16 24.71
CA ILE A 501 16.97 15.65 25.10
C ILE A 501 15.89 15.19 24.12
N GLU A 502 16.15 15.20 22.79
CA GLU A 502 15.21 14.61 21.82
C GLU A 502 14.98 13.12 22.10
N VAL A 503 16.04 12.35 22.34
CA VAL A 503 15.96 10.91 22.66
C VAL A 503 15.12 10.68 23.93
N ASP A 504 15.37 11.45 24.98
CA ASP A 504 14.66 11.33 26.26
C ASP A 504 13.18 11.71 26.11
N MET A 505 12.87 12.79 25.39
CA MET A 505 11.50 13.18 25.06
C MET A 505 10.77 12.08 24.27
N ARG A 506 11.39 11.53 23.23
CA ARG A 506 10.82 10.44 22.42
C ARG A 506 10.61 9.17 23.25
N ALA A 507 11.51 8.89 24.21
CA ALA A 507 11.35 7.78 25.14
C ALA A 507 10.14 7.97 26.08
N LEU A 508 9.93 9.18 26.61
CA LEU A 508 8.75 9.52 27.42
C LEU A 508 7.45 9.36 26.62
N PHE A 509 7.40 9.88 25.39
CA PHE A 509 6.22 9.73 24.52
C PHE A 509 5.96 8.28 24.14
N SER A 510 7.01 7.48 23.89
CA SER A 510 6.89 6.07 23.56
C SER A 510 6.38 5.26 24.76
N LYS A 511 6.93 5.51 25.95
CA LYS A 511 6.47 4.88 27.19
C LYS A 511 5.00 5.17 27.44
N GLU A 512 4.60 6.42 27.29
CA GLU A 512 3.19 6.81 27.41
C GLU A 512 2.34 6.11 26.34
N TYR A 513 2.79 6.06 25.08
CA TYR A 513 2.06 5.40 24.00
C TYR A 513 1.72 3.93 24.28
N TYR A 514 2.70 3.17 24.78
CA TYR A 514 2.58 1.75 25.09
C TYR A 514 1.91 1.46 26.44
N THR A 515 1.69 2.47 27.28
CA THR A 515 0.95 2.30 28.53
C THR A 515 -0.51 2.01 28.19
N LYS A 516 -1.04 0.90 28.74
CA LYS A 516 -2.43 0.51 28.53
C LYS A 516 -3.35 1.57 29.12
N MET A 517 -4.34 2.01 28.34
CA MET A 517 -5.36 2.96 28.77
C MET A 517 -6.65 2.23 29.12
N ASP A 518 -7.26 2.58 30.24
CA ASP A 518 -8.64 2.23 30.60
C ASP A 518 -9.63 3.29 30.05
N ASP A 519 -10.94 3.03 30.12
CA ASP A 519 -11.96 3.87 29.47
C ASP A 519 -12.02 5.31 29.98
N GLU A 520 -11.57 5.57 31.21
CA GLU A 520 -11.50 6.91 31.81
C GLU A 520 -10.14 7.60 31.64
N ASP A 521 -9.12 6.88 31.16
CA ASP A 521 -7.78 7.46 31.00
C ASP A 521 -7.75 8.48 29.87
N THR A 522 -7.03 9.57 30.11
CA THR A 522 -6.78 10.61 29.12
C THR A 522 -5.31 10.67 28.76
N ARG A 523 -5.01 10.61 27.45
CA ARG A 523 -3.69 10.88 26.91
C ARG A 523 -3.70 12.21 26.18
N GLN A 524 -2.87 13.14 26.64
CA GLN A 524 -2.86 14.52 26.18
C GLN A 524 -1.44 15.00 25.93
N ILE A 525 -1.21 15.64 24.76
CA ILE A 525 0.04 16.33 24.44
C ILE A 525 -0.31 17.80 24.17
N GLU A 526 0.37 18.69 24.87
CA GLU A 526 0.19 20.14 24.73
C GLU A 526 1.54 20.83 24.57
N ILE A 527 1.49 22.00 23.95
CA ILE A 527 2.61 22.93 23.87
C ILE A 527 2.13 24.29 24.36
N VAL A 528 2.96 24.98 25.15
CA VAL A 528 2.72 26.36 25.58
C VAL A 528 3.77 27.25 24.94
N LEU A 529 3.31 28.15 24.07
CA LEU A 529 4.17 29.13 23.39
C LEU A 529 4.03 30.48 24.09
N SER A 530 5.11 30.95 24.71
CA SER A 530 5.15 32.26 25.37
C SER A 530 5.79 33.29 24.46
N VAL A 531 5.14 34.44 24.33
CA VAL A 531 5.64 35.64 23.64
C VAL A 531 5.64 36.81 24.62
N LYS A 532 6.18 37.97 24.23
CA LYS A 532 6.19 39.15 25.12
C LYS A 532 4.77 39.55 25.56
N GLY A 533 4.44 39.28 26.82
CA GLY A 533 3.19 39.67 27.46
C GLY A 533 1.98 38.77 27.20
N ASP A 534 2.14 37.62 26.54
CA ASP A 534 1.04 36.69 26.23
C ASP A 534 1.56 35.23 26.15
N SER A 535 0.67 34.26 26.37
CA SER A 535 1.02 32.82 26.31
C SER A 535 -0.11 32.00 25.72
N PHE A 536 0.22 31.13 24.76
CA PHE A 536 -0.74 30.31 24.03
C PHE A 536 -0.56 28.85 24.37
N ARG A 537 -1.55 28.26 25.05
CA ARG A 537 -1.64 26.82 25.26
C ARG A 537 -2.36 26.17 24.10
N VAL A 538 -1.71 25.21 23.46
CA VAL A 538 -2.19 24.53 22.26
C VAL A 538 -2.25 23.03 22.56
N SER A 539 -3.41 22.42 22.28
CA SER A 539 -3.59 20.97 22.43
C SER A 539 -3.26 20.28 21.11
N LEU A 540 -2.13 19.59 21.05
CA LEU A 540 -1.66 18.89 19.85
C LEU A 540 -2.30 17.50 19.73
N TYR A 541 -2.49 16.81 20.85
CA TYR A 541 -3.12 15.49 20.89
C TYR A 541 -4.04 15.35 22.11
N LEU A 542 -5.21 14.76 21.92
CA LEU A 542 -6.10 14.37 23.01
C LEU A 542 -6.88 13.10 22.68
N ARG A 543 -6.78 12.11 23.56
CA ARG A 543 -7.55 10.85 23.52
C ARG A 543 -8.11 10.58 24.91
N LYS A 544 -9.39 10.18 24.98
CA LYS A 544 -10.05 9.70 26.20
C LYS A 544 -10.54 8.27 25.97
N GLY A 545 -10.00 7.30 26.69
CA GLY A 545 -10.24 5.87 26.47
C GLY A 545 -9.98 5.47 25.02
N ASN A 546 -10.98 4.88 24.35
CA ASN A 546 -10.92 4.53 22.92
C ASN A 546 -11.33 5.66 21.96
N SER A 547 -11.82 6.79 22.48
CA SER A 547 -12.22 7.93 21.65
C SER A 547 -11.07 8.90 21.46
N ARG A 548 -10.61 9.04 20.22
CA ARG A 548 -9.63 10.07 19.84
C ARG A 548 -10.37 11.36 19.53
N VAL A 549 -10.06 12.42 20.27
CA VAL A 549 -10.72 13.74 20.14
C VAL A 549 -10.01 14.59 19.08
N THR A 550 -8.69 14.46 18.94
CA THR A 550 -7.90 15.13 17.89
C THR A 550 -7.81 14.30 16.61
N GLY A 551 -7.76 14.94 15.43
CA GLY A 551 -7.76 14.25 14.13
C GLY A 551 -6.43 13.59 13.72
N THR A 552 -5.31 14.09 14.23
CA THR A 552 -3.94 13.68 13.87
C THR A 552 -3.51 12.43 14.64
N LYS A 553 -2.63 11.59 14.07
CA LYS A 553 -2.10 10.41 14.76
C LYS A 553 -1.06 10.81 15.82
N TYR A 554 -0.82 9.93 16.79
CA TYR A 554 0.03 10.22 17.95
C TYR A 554 1.50 10.42 17.54
N ASP A 555 2.02 9.51 16.73
CA ASP A 555 3.35 9.53 16.12
C ASP A 555 3.57 10.78 15.25
N GLU A 556 2.62 11.10 14.36
CA GLU A 556 2.66 12.31 13.54
C GLU A 556 2.76 13.59 14.38
N ILE A 557 2.07 13.65 15.52
CA ILE A 557 2.15 14.78 16.46
C ILE A 557 3.54 14.87 17.11
N ILE A 558 4.15 13.73 17.48
CA ILE A 558 5.50 13.75 18.07
C ILE A 558 6.52 14.31 17.09
N ASP A 559 6.47 13.91 15.82
CA ASP A 559 7.44 14.39 14.82
C ASP A 559 7.28 15.89 14.57
N ILE A 560 6.04 16.37 14.37
CA ILE A 560 5.76 17.81 14.21
C ILE A 560 6.23 18.60 15.44
N LEU A 561 5.96 18.08 16.64
CA LEU A 561 6.35 18.71 17.89
C LEU A 561 7.87 18.81 18.02
N VAL A 562 8.59 17.72 17.77
CA VAL A 562 10.04 17.67 17.90
C VAL A 562 10.70 18.58 16.85
N ASP A 563 10.21 18.57 15.60
CA ASP A 563 10.70 19.47 14.55
C ASP A 563 10.50 20.94 14.93
N LEU A 564 9.33 21.28 15.45
CA LEU A 564 9.03 22.61 15.94
C LEU A 564 9.95 22.99 17.12
N CYS A 565 10.20 22.07 18.06
CA CYS A 565 11.11 22.30 19.19
C CYS A 565 12.53 22.62 18.73
N TRP A 566 13.05 21.90 17.73
CA TRP A 566 14.37 22.19 17.16
C TRP A 566 14.43 23.57 16.49
N SER A 567 13.40 23.91 15.72
CA SER A 567 13.34 25.23 15.08
C SER A 567 13.27 26.35 16.13
N ILE A 568 12.46 26.19 17.17
CA ILE A 568 12.36 27.16 18.27
C ILE A 568 13.69 27.27 19.04
N SER A 569 14.31 26.14 19.40
CA SER A 569 15.58 26.14 20.12
C SER A 569 16.68 26.83 19.32
N LYS A 570 16.74 26.60 18.00
CA LYS A 570 17.71 27.25 17.12
C LYS A 570 17.50 28.77 17.04
N CYS A 571 16.27 29.25 17.16
CA CYS A 571 15.95 30.68 17.19
C CYS A 571 16.27 31.31 18.55
N ILE A 572 15.85 30.68 19.66
CA ILE A 572 15.97 31.24 21.02
C ILE A 572 17.39 31.06 21.57
N ASN A 573 17.97 29.86 21.40
CA ASN A 573 19.28 29.49 21.92
C ASN A 573 20.20 28.95 20.80
N HIS A 574 20.50 29.80 19.82
CA HIS A 574 21.35 29.44 18.68
C HIS A 574 22.76 28.93 19.07
N LYS A 575 23.32 29.39 20.19
CA LYS A 575 24.71 29.09 20.57
C LYS A 575 24.85 27.72 21.22
N ASP A 576 23.87 27.33 22.04
CA ASP A 576 23.94 26.09 22.82
C ASP A 576 23.10 24.96 22.18
N THR A 577 22.30 25.25 21.14
CA THR A 577 21.58 24.23 20.35
C THR A 577 22.57 23.45 19.46
N GLU A 578 22.63 22.13 19.66
CA GLU A 578 23.51 21.25 18.87
C GLU A 578 23.07 21.11 17.41
N ALA A 579 23.94 20.57 16.56
CA ALA A 579 23.52 20.07 15.26
C ALA A 579 22.63 18.83 15.47
N ARG A 580 21.37 18.92 15.03
CA ARG A 580 20.43 17.81 15.11
C ARG A 580 20.89 16.62 14.27
N ILE A 581 21.08 15.48 14.92
CA ILE A 581 21.28 14.18 14.30
C ILE A 581 19.91 13.55 14.18
N ILE A 582 19.34 13.52 12.97
CA ILE A 582 18.03 12.90 12.74
C ILE A 582 18.18 11.40 13.03
N PRO A 583 17.57 10.87 14.10
CA PRO A 583 17.69 9.44 14.39
C PRO A 583 16.98 8.66 13.28
N ILE A 584 17.66 7.67 12.70
CA ILE A 584 17.01 6.59 11.96
C ILE A 584 16.19 5.82 13.00
N VAL A 585 14.95 6.25 13.25
CA VAL A 585 14.14 5.76 14.40
C VAL A 585 13.87 4.26 14.24
N LYS A 586 14.63 3.43 14.96
CA LYS A 586 14.19 2.11 15.40
C LYS A 586 13.31 2.33 16.63
N TYR A 587 12.02 2.03 16.53
CA TYR A 587 11.18 1.93 17.71
C TYR A 587 11.78 0.88 18.65
N PHE A 588 12.17 1.29 19.86
CA PHE A 588 12.54 0.36 20.92
C PHE A 588 11.28 -0.43 21.30
N HIS A 589 11.21 -1.69 20.88
CA HIS A 589 10.33 -2.67 21.51
C HIS A 589 11.04 -3.18 22.76
N PRO A 590 10.52 -2.95 23.98
CA PRO A 590 11.02 -3.65 25.14
C PRO A 590 10.79 -5.15 24.91
N SER A 591 11.86 -5.94 24.93
CA SER A 591 11.79 -7.39 24.82
C SER A 591 10.84 -7.93 25.89
N MET A 592 9.66 -8.40 25.50
CA MET A 592 8.79 -9.13 26.43
C MET A 592 9.53 -10.39 26.86
N LYS A 593 9.78 -10.53 28.17
CA LYS A 593 10.19 -11.79 28.78
C LYS A 593 9.06 -12.80 28.54
N VAL A 594 9.27 -13.72 27.59
CA VAL A 594 8.42 -14.88 27.39
C VAL A 594 8.51 -15.76 28.64
N SER A 595 7.38 -15.95 29.31
CA SER A 595 7.27 -16.95 30.38
C SER A 595 7.23 -18.36 29.76
N PRO A 596 7.91 -19.36 30.33
CA PRO A 596 8.05 -20.68 29.71
C PRO A 596 6.74 -21.47 29.84
N ILE A 597 6.13 -21.79 28.70
CA ILE A 597 5.01 -22.73 28.61
C ILE A 597 5.51 -24.14 28.94
N HIS A 598 4.83 -24.79 29.88
CA HIS A 598 5.01 -26.16 30.31
C HIS A 598 5.06 -27.15 29.13
N SER A 599 6.17 -27.87 29.01
CA SER A 599 6.27 -29.11 28.24
C SER A 599 5.94 -30.30 29.13
N ASN A 600 4.82 -30.96 28.86
CA ASN A 600 4.55 -32.29 29.38
C ASN A 600 5.39 -33.32 28.61
N LYS A 601 6.35 -33.93 29.32
CA LYS A 601 6.92 -35.26 29.04
C LYS A 601 5.74 -36.27 28.99
N SER A 602 5.70 -37.36 28.24
CA SER A 602 6.72 -38.26 27.68
C SER A 602 6.00 -39.36 26.91
N GLN A 603 6.60 -39.93 25.87
CA GLN A 603 6.89 -41.37 25.87
C GLN A 603 7.96 -41.75 24.82
N GLN A 604 9.01 -42.39 25.33
CA GLN A 604 10.18 -42.89 24.65
C GLN A 604 9.86 -44.17 23.87
N ARG A 605 10.49 -44.36 22.69
CA ARG A 605 11.05 -45.67 22.31
C ARG A 605 12.43 -45.49 21.68
N ARG A 606 13.32 -46.37 22.14
CA ARG A 606 14.78 -46.40 22.00
C ARG A 606 15.24 -46.78 20.59
N HIS A 607 16.37 -46.25 20.15
CA HIS A 607 17.26 -46.95 19.21
C HIS A 607 18.67 -47.08 19.81
N LYS A 608 19.20 -48.30 19.67
CA LYS A 608 20.43 -48.82 20.26
C LYS A 608 21.57 -48.63 19.25
N LYS A 609 22.72 -48.21 19.74
CA LYS A 609 24.00 -48.03 19.04
C LYS A 609 24.67 -49.38 18.76
N ILE A 610 25.25 -49.57 17.56
CA ILE A 610 26.35 -50.52 17.29
C ILE A 610 27.33 -49.84 16.32
N GLU A 611 28.62 -49.93 16.65
CA GLU A 611 29.81 -49.41 15.96
C GLU A 611 30.36 -50.41 14.91
N ASP A 612 30.70 -49.91 13.71
CA ASP A 612 31.89 -50.09 12.83
C ASP A 612 32.56 -51.47 12.60
N PRO A 613 33.11 -51.78 11.38
CA PRO A 613 34.35 -51.12 10.89
C PRO A 613 34.54 -50.90 9.37
N ILE A 614 35.52 -50.03 9.12
CA ILE A 614 36.08 -49.46 7.88
C ILE A 614 36.67 -50.51 6.92
N GLN A 615 36.45 -50.32 5.61
CA GLN A 615 37.34 -50.73 4.52
C GLN A 615 37.47 -49.59 3.48
N GLU A 616 38.70 -49.14 3.25
CA GLU A 616 39.18 -48.35 2.09
C GLU A 616 39.98 -49.30 1.15
N PRO A 617 40.42 -48.95 -0.08
CA PRO A 617 40.30 -47.67 -0.81
C PRO A 617 39.99 -47.77 -2.33
N ALA A 618 39.64 -46.65 -2.99
CA ALA A 618 40.18 -46.31 -4.32
C ALA A 618 39.93 -44.83 -4.67
N LYS A 619 41.01 -44.16 -5.10
CA LYS A 619 41.16 -42.75 -5.44
C LYS A 619 40.35 -42.36 -6.69
N TYR A 620 39.62 -41.25 -6.61
CA TYR A 620 39.40 -40.35 -7.73
C TYR A 620 39.78 -38.93 -7.31
N THR A 621 40.76 -38.38 -8.02
CA THR A 621 41.27 -37.02 -7.87
C THR A 621 40.26 -36.05 -8.49
N SER A 622 39.62 -35.20 -7.70
CA SER A 622 38.93 -34.01 -8.22
C SER A 622 39.42 -32.77 -7.48
N THR A 623 40.04 -31.88 -8.25
CA THR A 623 40.43 -30.52 -7.90
C THR A 623 39.23 -29.70 -7.40
N ALA A 624 38.93 -29.81 -6.11
CA ALA A 624 37.98 -28.97 -5.39
C ALA A 624 38.73 -28.19 -4.30
N SER A 625 39.53 -27.21 -4.71
CA SER A 625 40.11 -26.25 -3.76
C SER A 625 40.66 -25.05 -4.52
N LYS A 626 39.77 -24.14 -4.95
CA LYS A 626 40.16 -22.75 -5.27
C LYS A 626 38.99 -21.75 -5.30
N PHE A 627 37.76 -22.16 -5.64
CA PHE A 627 36.61 -21.22 -5.68
C PHE A 627 35.86 -21.04 -4.35
N SER A 628 35.73 -22.09 -3.53
CA SER A 628 35.05 -22.00 -2.21
C SER A 628 35.80 -21.16 -1.19
N ASN A 629 37.14 -21.09 -1.27
CA ASN A 629 37.93 -20.26 -0.37
C ASN A 629 37.91 -18.77 -0.77
N GLN A 630 37.56 -18.45 -2.02
CA GLN A 630 37.56 -17.07 -2.51
C GLN A 630 36.30 -16.32 -2.05
N VAL A 631 35.13 -16.97 -2.09
CA VAL A 631 33.87 -16.38 -1.59
C VAL A 631 33.91 -16.22 -0.07
N LYS A 632 34.45 -17.19 0.67
CA LYS A 632 34.56 -17.12 2.14
C LYS A 632 35.59 -16.09 2.61
N SER A 633 36.73 -15.97 1.90
CA SER A 633 37.75 -14.94 2.15
C SER A 633 37.24 -13.52 1.84
N GLN A 634 36.36 -13.38 0.83
CA GLN A 634 35.75 -12.08 0.48
C GLN A 634 34.69 -11.64 1.49
N THR A 635 33.87 -12.55 2.03
CA THR A 635 32.94 -12.21 3.12
C THR A 635 33.69 -11.81 4.40
N GLU A 636 34.78 -12.52 4.73
CA GLU A 636 35.61 -12.17 5.89
C GLU A 636 36.35 -10.82 5.72
N LEU A 637 36.75 -10.48 4.49
CA LEU A 637 37.35 -9.17 4.19
C LEU A 637 36.33 -8.02 4.33
N VAL A 638 35.11 -8.21 3.85
CA VAL A 638 34.02 -7.22 3.97
C VAL A 638 33.66 -7.02 5.44
N ASP A 639 33.50 -8.10 6.21
CA ASP A 639 33.25 -8.03 7.66
C ASP A 639 34.40 -7.36 8.43
N ALA A 640 35.65 -7.57 8.00
CA ALA A 640 36.82 -6.93 8.61
C ALA A 640 36.91 -5.44 8.28
N LEU A 641 36.53 -5.03 7.07
CA LEU A 641 36.45 -3.63 6.66
C LEU A 641 35.31 -2.89 7.36
N ASP A 642 34.13 -3.52 7.51
CA ASP A 642 33.01 -2.95 8.25
C ASP A 642 33.32 -2.78 9.74
N LYS A 643 34.05 -3.72 10.34
CA LYS A 643 34.55 -3.57 11.72
C LYS A 643 35.57 -2.44 11.84
N LEU A 644 36.47 -2.30 10.87
CA LEU A 644 37.46 -1.22 10.86
C LEU A 644 36.80 0.16 10.77
N VAL A 645 35.79 0.30 9.90
CA VAL A 645 35.00 1.53 9.73
C VAL A 645 34.22 1.85 11.01
N ASN A 646 33.60 0.86 11.63
CA ASN A 646 32.91 1.05 12.92
C ASN A 646 33.85 1.50 14.04
N LEU A 647 35.07 0.96 14.12
CA LEU A 647 36.05 1.37 15.13
C LEU A 647 36.56 2.80 14.92
N HIS A 648 36.70 3.24 13.67
CA HIS A 648 37.04 4.62 13.34
C HIS A 648 35.91 5.60 13.64
N GLN A 649 34.67 5.25 13.28
CA GLN A 649 33.48 6.07 13.57
C GLN A 649 33.19 6.21 15.07
N GLN A 650 33.58 5.20 15.86
CA GLN A 650 33.47 5.24 17.33
C GLN A 650 34.65 5.95 18.01
N GLY A 651 35.62 6.47 17.24
CA GLY A 651 36.78 7.21 17.76
C GLY A 651 37.84 6.35 18.43
N TYR A 652 37.79 5.02 18.27
CA TYR A 652 38.79 4.09 18.83
C TYR A 652 40.07 3.98 17.98
N LEU A 653 40.09 4.59 16.78
CA LEU A 653 41.25 4.65 15.88
C LEU A 653 41.43 6.09 15.39
N SER A 654 42.67 6.58 15.37
CA SER A 654 43.01 7.82 14.68
C SER A 654 43.03 7.64 13.15
N ASP A 655 42.97 8.73 12.39
CA ASP A 655 42.96 8.70 10.91
C ASP A 655 44.20 8.02 10.31
N GLU A 656 45.35 8.16 10.97
CA GLU A 656 46.60 7.51 10.57
C GLU A 656 46.56 6.01 10.86
N GLU A 657 46.07 5.58 12.03
CA GLU A 657 45.93 4.17 12.40
C GLU A 657 44.90 3.46 11.52
N PHE A 658 43.78 4.14 11.21
CA PHE A 658 42.77 3.64 10.29
C PHE A 658 43.35 3.43 8.89
N SER A 659 44.08 4.41 8.35
CA SER A 659 44.69 4.30 7.02
C SER A 659 45.72 3.17 6.95
N LEU A 660 46.52 2.99 8.00
CA LEU A 660 47.53 1.94 8.08
C LEU A 660 46.90 0.54 8.23
N ALA A 661 45.85 0.42 9.04
CA ALA A 661 45.10 -0.83 9.22
C ALA A 661 44.30 -1.21 7.97
N LYS A 662 43.68 -0.24 7.28
CA LYS A 662 43.02 -0.43 5.99
C LYS A 662 44.00 -0.94 4.92
N THR A 663 45.19 -0.34 4.85
CA THR A 663 46.23 -0.76 3.89
C THR A 663 46.75 -2.17 4.20
N LYS A 664 46.75 -2.58 5.48
CA LYS A 664 47.18 -3.92 5.90
C LYS A 664 46.10 -4.99 5.66
N LEU A 665 44.82 -4.63 5.68
CA LEU A 665 43.70 -5.52 5.34
C LEU A 665 43.56 -5.74 3.83
N LEU A 666 44.00 -4.78 3.00
CA LEU A 666 43.91 -4.83 1.54
C LEU A 666 45.15 -5.42 0.85
N LYS A 667 46.17 -5.83 1.62
CA LYS A 667 47.36 -6.59 1.17
C LYS A 667 47.18 -8.06 1.49
#